data_AF-A0A8S2RMT7-F1
#
_entry.id   AF-A0A8S2RMT7-F1
#
_cell.length_a   1.000
_cell.length_b   1.000
_cell.length_c   1.000
_cell.angle_alpha   90.00
_cell.angle_beta   90.00
_cell.angle_gamma   90.00
#
_symmetry.space_group_name_H-M   'P 1'
#
loop_
_entity.id
_entity.type
_entity.pdbx_description
1 polymer ?
#
loop_
_entity_poly.entity_id
_entity_poly.type
_entity_poly.pdbx_seq_one_letter_code
_entity_poly.pdbx_strand_id
1 'polypeptide(L)'
;PSPRDVRVVRLNETTIQVFWSPIYYPPVERYIVHYNDKAENKAENQWSLYSPMNFGATSAIISGLKSSAMYNVRVSAEFSNTIINDPLHSSGTTRREGDLSEIHVADIYRRTKHIVHYDNQLSQPYNMTYTDLTSTGLKLLFFFNETNHESHRQIQKLEVHYEGIQNYVDSLGTARSTSHHNSAGLITIPPTQGKREWLVTSLVPNTHYTLNLTGTITTSEQAASKIYSRPATIKFSTDYDAPTYVDRPEQDRRGVIDGNNQQVYLRLHRASTKNGPIDRYYVVVQLNDHPSYQTYVPQAGHRECCYTAAVFNESELPEMFILGNGKETRDWAPFSGRVYNNSPLISTVRVKIVSWSFNRKKENLTTSSSTVQIHVASKLVQTSNTETFNSLLWIFGIMFLLFVILIIVILFSLKFNRNKRKSLTPPPESVPFDLTPKVLTMEMQMPILPPTISPASSGEPVEIRRVQQIATYPPIPIEEFSANLEHLKAADNYKFSQEYESIDPGEQFSWENSKLECNKTKNRYANVVAYDHSRVILRRIDSIMGSDYINANYLDGYRKQHAYIATQGPLPNTFADFWRMIWETNSTCIVMMTKLEERNRLKCDQYWPSRGTETYGSIQVTLTDFIELASYSIRTFTIAWAGHPEKREIRHCQFTAWPDHGILEHATSFLMFVRRVKSLHPCDATPIVVHCSAGVGRTGCFIVIDALIERLKYEKTLDIYGHVTLLRAQR
;
A
#
# COMPACT_ATOMS: atom_id res chain seq x y z
N PRO A 1 -24.42 -9.51 -3.75
CA PRO A 1 -23.00 -9.93 -3.74
C PRO A 1 -22.39 -9.58 -5.10
N SER A 2 -21.16 -9.08 -5.13
CA SER A 2 -20.49 -8.78 -6.40
C SER A 2 -20.00 -10.05 -7.11
N PRO A 3 -20.07 -10.11 -8.45
CA PRO A 3 -19.41 -11.16 -9.22
C PRO A 3 -17.90 -11.20 -8.95
N ARG A 4 -17.34 -12.39 -8.74
CA ARG A 4 -15.92 -12.62 -8.43
C ARG A 4 -15.17 -13.17 -9.65
N ASP A 5 -13.84 -13.14 -9.59
CA ASP A 5 -12.92 -13.66 -10.63
C ASP A 5 -13.16 -13.05 -12.02
N VAL A 6 -13.50 -11.76 -12.07
CA VAL A 6 -13.74 -11.08 -13.34
C VAL A 6 -12.44 -11.01 -14.14
N ARG A 7 -12.46 -11.48 -15.39
CA ARG A 7 -11.31 -11.45 -16.30
C ARG A 7 -11.72 -10.81 -17.61
N VAL A 8 -10.86 -9.95 -18.15
CA VAL A 8 -11.10 -9.32 -19.45
C VAL A 8 -10.02 -9.75 -20.42
N VAL A 9 -10.45 -10.27 -21.57
CA VAL A 9 -9.59 -10.78 -22.64
C VAL A 9 -9.86 -9.96 -23.89
N ARG A 10 -8.81 -9.44 -24.53
CA ARG A 10 -8.94 -8.75 -25.80
C ARG A 10 -9.13 -9.76 -26.93
N LEU A 11 -10.19 -9.61 -27.73
CA LEU A 11 -10.43 -10.44 -28.91
C LEU A 11 -9.82 -9.82 -30.18
N ASN A 12 -9.98 -8.52 -30.39
CA ASN A 12 -9.39 -7.80 -31.53
C ASN A 12 -9.14 -6.31 -31.20
N GLU A 13 -8.97 -5.44 -32.20
CA GLU A 13 -8.72 -4.00 -32.00
C GLU A 13 -9.93 -3.19 -31.53
N THR A 14 -11.13 -3.77 -31.55
CA THR A 14 -12.38 -3.09 -31.19
C THR A 14 -13.31 -3.97 -30.35
N THR A 15 -12.83 -5.14 -29.89
CA THR A 15 -13.65 -6.15 -29.22
C THR A 15 -12.92 -6.78 -28.05
N ILE A 16 -13.61 -6.92 -26.93
CA ILE A 16 -13.15 -7.60 -25.71
C ILE A 16 -14.18 -8.63 -25.26
N GLN A 17 -13.73 -9.66 -24.55
CA GLN A 17 -14.56 -10.65 -23.89
C GLN A 17 -14.32 -10.59 -22.38
N VAL A 18 -15.40 -10.61 -21.62
CA VAL A 18 -15.38 -10.48 -20.16
C VAL A 18 -15.93 -11.78 -19.58
N PHE A 19 -15.26 -12.34 -18.57
CA PHE A 19 -15.63 -13.57 -17.87
C PHE A 19 -15.84 -13.27 -16.38
N TRP A 20 -16.71 -14.03 -15.70
CA TRP A 20 -16.93 -13.93 -14.25
C TRP A 20 -17.45 -15.25 -13.66
N SER A 21 -17.24 -15.45 -12.36
CA SER A 21 -17.76 -16.60 -11.62
C SER A 21 -19.28 -16.48 -11.38
N PRO A 22 -20.07 -17.56 -11.55
CA PRO A 22 -21.51 -17.53 -11.32
C PRO A 22 -21.85 -17.40 -9.83
N ILE A 23 -22.88 -16.62 -9.51
CA ILE A 23 -23.47 -16.48 -8.18
C ILE A 23 -24.68 -17.43 -8.10
N TYR A 24 -24.65 -18.36 -7.15
CA TYR A 24 -25.69 -19.38 -7.01
C TYR A 24 -26.84 -18.99 -6.07
N TYR A 25 -26.62 -18.03 -5.16
CA TYR A 25 -27.63 -17.58 -4.20
C TYR A 25 -27.42 -16.11 -3.78
N PRO A 26 -28.46 -15.25 -3.77
CA PRO A 26 -29.81 -15.46 -4.31
C PRO A 26 -29.80 -15.64 -5.85
N PRO A 27 -30.87 -16.19 -6.47
CA PRO A 27 -30.91 -16.47 -7.90
C PRO A 27 -30.72 -15.18 -8.72
N VAL A 28 -29.71 -15.18 -9.59
CA VAL A 28 -29.41 -14.07 -10.49
C VAL A 28 -30.35 -14.11 -11.68
N GLU A 29 -31.04 -12.99 -11.92
CA GLU A 29 -31.92 -12.80 -13.06
C GLU A 29 -31.11 -12.47 -14.32
N ARG A 30 -30.12 -11.58 -14.22
CA ARG A 30 -29.16 -11.30 -15.31
C ARG A 30 -27.87 -10.68 -14.80
N TYR A 31 -26.82 -10.78 -15.61
CA TYR A 31 -25.56 -10.05 -15.41
C TYR A 31 -25.49 -8.84 -16.34
N ILE A 32 -24.90 -7.75 -15.85
CA ILE A 32 -24.69 -6.52 -16.62
C ILE A 32 -23.21 -6.16 -16.56
N VAL A 33 -22.59 -6.01 -17.72
CA VAL A 33 -21.21 -5.57 -17.88
C VAL A 33 -21.17 -4.08 -18.14
N HIS A 34 -20.47 -3.35 -17.29
CA HIS A 34 -20.27 -1.91 -17.35
C HIS A 34 -18.89 -1.65 -17.93
N TYR A 35 -18.79 -0.83 -18.98
CA TYR A 35 -17.50 -0.51 -19.59
C TYR A 35 -17.41 0.95 -20.02
N ASN A 36 -16.22 1.52 -19.90
CA ASN A 36 -15.95 2.89 -20.34
C ASN A 36 -14.51 3.03 -20.84
N ASP A 37 -14.31 3.88 -21.85
CA ASP A 37 -12.98 4.30 -22.28
C ASP A 37 -12.32 5.09 -21.14
N LYS A 38 -11.18 4.59 -20.66
CA LYS A 38 -10.39 5.17 -19.58
C LYS A 38 -9.92 6.59 -19.90
N ALA A 39 -9.77 6.94 -21.18
CA ALA A 39 -9.43 8.30 -21.61
C ALA A 39 -10.62 9.27 -21.51
N GLU A 40 -11.86 8.78 -21.58
CA GLU A 40 -13.06 9.63 -21.50
C GLU A 40 -13.41 10.00 -20.05
N ASN A 41 -12.90 9.26 -19.06
CA ASN A 41 -13.06 9.55 -17.63
C ASN A 41 -14.53 9.81 -17.19
N LYS A 42 -15.49 9.13 -17.81
CA LYS A 42 -16.93 9.27 -17.51
C LYS A 42 -17.26 8.75 -16.10
N ALA A 43 -18.22 9.38 -15.44
CA ALA A 43 -18.79 8.91 -14.18
C ALA A 43 -19.45 7.54 -14.35
N GLU A 44 -19.42 6.70 -13.31
CA GLU A 44 -19.81 5.27 -13.40
C GLU A 44 -21.26 5.05 -13.87
N ASN A 45 -22.17 5.97 -13.55
CA ASN A 45 -23.56 5.94 -14.01
C ASN A 45 -23.75 6.26 -15.51
N GLN A 46 -22.70 6.72 -16.19
CA GLN A 46 -22.68 7.03 -17.62
C GLN A 46 -21.88 5.99 -18.42
N TRP A 47 -21.44 4.91 -17.77
CA TRP A 47 -20.72 3.84 -18.44
C TRP A 47 -21.66 3.07 -19.36
N SER A 48 -21.12 2.59 -20.47
CA SER A 48 -21.87 1.78 -21.40
C SER A 48 -22.23 0.46 -20.74
N LEU A 49 -23.49 0.05 -20.88
CA LEU A 49 -24.02 -1.18 -20.30
C LEU A 49 -24.18 -2.25 -21.39
N TYR A 50 -23.73 -3.46 -21.10
CA TYR A 50 -23.92 -4.63 -21.95
C TYR A 50 -24.50 -5.78 -21.14
N SER A 51 -25.69 -6.25 -21.51
CA SER A 51 -26.34 -7.42 -20.90
C SER A 51 -26.24 -8.60 -21.87
N PRO A 52 -25.67 -9.75 -21.46
CA PRO A 52 -25.71 -10.98 -22.25
C PRO A 52 -27.15 -11.45 -22.46
N MET A 53 -27.42 -12.10 -23.60
CA MET A 53 -28.74 -12.68 -23.90
C MET A 53 -29.09 -13.90 -23.02
N ASN A 54 -28.07 -14.62 -22.53
CA ASN A 54 -28.28 -15.76 -21.65
C ASN A 54 -28.19 -15.32 -20.18
N PHE A 55 -29.28 -15.49 -19.45
CA PHE A 55 -29.44 -15.09 -18.05
C PHE A 55 -28.42 -15.76 -17.10
N GLY A 56 -27.97 -16.97 -17.43
CA GLY A 56 -26.91 -17.69 -16.71
C GLY A 56 -25.50 -17.51 -17.28
N ALA A 57 -25.28 -16.56 -18.19
CA ALA A 57 -23.98 -16.36 -18.81
C ALA A 57 -22.91 -16.02 -17.77
N THR A 58 -21.75 -16.67 -17.88
CA THR A 58 -20.52 -16.35 -17.15
C THR A 58 -19.51 -15.62 -18.03
N SER A 59 -19.94 -15.19 -19.23
CA SER A 59 -19.14 -14.34 -20.11
C SER A 59 -19.96 -13.45 -21.04
N ALA A 60 -19.38 -12.35 -21.50
CA ALA A 60 -19.94 -11.37 -22.42
C ALA A 60 -18.92 -10.96 -23.48
N ILE A 61 -19.36 -10.69 -24.72
CA ILE A 61 -18.51 -10.14 -25.78
C ILE A 61 -18.99 -8.73 -26.11
N ILE A 62 -18.09 -7.76 -25.98
CA ILE A 62 -18.35 -6.34 -26.23
C ILE A 62 -17.56 -5.94 -27.46
N SER A 63 -18.27 -5.55 -28.52
CA SER A 63 -17.71 -5.11 -29.81
C SER A 63 -17.96 -3.62 -30.06
N GLY A 64 -17.25 -3.03 -31.02
CA GLY A 64 -17.42 -1.62 -31.40
C GLY A 64 -16.62 -0.61 -30.54
N LEU A 65 -15.63 -1.08 -29.79
CA LEU A 65 -14.76 -0.25 -28.96
C LEU A 65 -13.76 0.55 -29.80
N LYS A 66 -13.38 1.74 -29.34
CA LYS A 66 -12.30 2.56 -29.94
C LYS A 66 -10.97 1.80 -29.91
N SER A 67 -10.32 1.74 -31.06
CA SER A 67 -8.98 1.17 -31.18
C SER A 67 -7.94 2.03 -30.45
N SER A 68 -6.89 1.41 -29.88
CA SER A 68 -5.80 2.10 -29.18
C SER A 68 -6.21 2.83 -27.88
N ALA A 69 -7.33 2.45 -27.25
CA ALA A 69 -7.82 3.02 -26.00
C ALA A 69 -7.85 1.97 -24.86
N MET A 70 -7.62 2.38 -23.62
CA MET A 70 -7.81 1.47 -22.48
C MET A 70 -9.28 1.51 -22.04
N TYR A 71 -9.87 0.37 -21.70
CA TYR A 71 -11.24 0.34 -21.17
C TYR A 71 -11.25 -0.12 -19.72
N ASN A 72 -11.97 0.59 -18.87
CA ASN A 72 -12.35 0.11 -17.55
C ASN A 72 -13.59 -0.75 -17.70
N VAL A 73 -13.61 -1.92 -17.06
CA VAL A 73 -14.69 -2.91 -17.15
C VAL A 73 -15.06 -3.43 -15.76
N ARG A 74 -16.36 -3.57 -15.50
CA ARG A 74 -16.94 -4.15 -14.28
C ARG A 74 -18.14 -5.02 -14.61
N VAL A 75 -18.51 -5.93 -13.71
CA VAL A 75 -19.71 -6.78 -13.82
C VAL A 75 -20.57 -6.60 -12.58
N SER A 76 -21.88 -6.55 -12.78
CA SER A 76 -22.90 -6.55 -11.72
C SER A 76 -23.92 -7.66 -12.01
N ALA A 77 -24.66 -8.07 -10.98
CA ALA A 77 -25.73 -9.05 -11.08
C ALA A 77 -27.05 -8.42 -10.59
N GLU A 78 -28.14 -8.67 -11.31
CA GLU A 78 -29.49 -8.28 -10.91
C GLU A 78 -30.24 -9.48 -10.34
N PHE A 79 -30.98 -9.28 -9.25
CA PHE A 79 -31.68 -10.35 -8.53
C PHE A 79 -33.20 -10.16 -8.57
N SER A 80 -33.94 -11.26 -8.67
CA SER A 80 -35.41 -11.26 -8.56
C SER A 80 -35.85 -11.36 -7.10
N ASN A 81 -36.76 -10.50 -6.65
CA ASN A 81 -37.44 -10.63 -5.37
C ASN A 81 -38.74 -11.43 -5.55
N THR A 82 -38.69 -12.74 -5.34
CA THR A 82 -39.87 -13.50 -4.92
C THR A 82 -39.83 -13.64 -3.40
N ILE A 83 -40.51 -12.70 -2.71
CA ILE A 83 -40.61 -12.69 -1.25
C ILE A 83 -41.74 -13.62 -0.80
N ILE A 84 -41.45 -14.36 0.26
CA ILE A 84 -42.37 -15.05 1.16
C ILE A 84 -43.60 -14.17 1.47
N ASN A 85 -44.80 -14.69 1.23
CA ASN A 85 -46.09 -14.05 1.47
C ASN A 85 -46.16 -13.22 2.78
N ASP A 86 -46.35 -11.90 2.65
CA ASP A 86 -46.84 -11.02 3.72
C ASP A 86 -48.11 -10.28 3.20
N PRO A 87 -49.29 -10.36 3.84
CA PRO A 87 -50.57 -9.97 3.23
C PRO A 87 -50.86 -8.46 3.19
N LEU A 88 -49.90 -7.57 3.42
CA LEU A 88 -50.18 -6.15 3.65
C LEU A 88 -49.52 -5.14 2.69
N HIS A 89 -48.90 -5.58 1.60
CA HIS A 89 -48.46 -4.65 0.54
C HIS A 89 -48.75 -5.14 -0.88
N SER A 90 -49.53 -4.32 -1.58
CA SER A 90 -49.87 -4.42 -2.99
C SER A 90 -48.64 -4.22 -3.90
N SER A 91 -48.42 -5.22 -4.77
CA SER A 91 -47.71 -5.19 -6.07
C SER A 91 -46.77 -4.01 -6.36
N GLY A 92 -45.47 -4.27 -6.20
CA GLY A 92 -44.40 -3.48 -6.82
C GLY A 92 -43.10 -4.29 -6.84
N THR A 93 -42.63 -4.71 -8.01
CA THR A 93 -41.33 -5.37 -8.18
C THR A 93 -40.21 -4.34 -8.03
N THR A 94 -39.71 -4.13 -6.81
CA THR A 94 -38.49 -3.34 -6.60
C THR A 94 -37.27 -4.19 -6.97
N ARG A 95 -36.68 -3.92 -8.14
CA ARG A 95 -35.41 -4.49 -8.61
C ARG A 95 -34.26 -4.06 -7.70
N ARG A 96 -33.37 -4.99 -7.33
CA ARG A 96 -32.17 -4.71 -6.55
C ARG A 96 -30.93 -5.05 -7.38
N GLU A 97 -30.18 -4.03 -7.79
CA GLU A 97 -28.86 -4.21 -8.38
C GLU A 97 -27.87 -4.67 -7.30
N GLY A 98 -27.09 -5.71 -7.61
CA GLY A 98 -26.00 -6.18 -6.77
C GLY A 98 -24.76 -5.28 -6.84
N ASP A 99 -23.86 -5.44 -5.88
CA ASP A 99 -22.58 -4.72 -5.84
C ASP A 99 -21.77 -4.95 -7.13
N LEU A 100 -21.10 -3.90 -7.61
CA LEU A 100 -20.18 -3.96 -8.75
C LEU A 100 -18.90 -4.74 -8.39
N SER A 101 -18.34 -5.48 -9.35
CA SER A 101 -17.01 -6.07 -9.23
C SER A 101 -15.89 -5.02 -9.19
N GLU A 102 -14.65 -5.44 -8.93
CA GLU A 102 -13.47 -4.59 -9.10
C GLU A 102 -13.32 -4.08 -10.54
N ILE A 103 -12.63 -2.94 -10.74
CA ILE A 103 -12.36 -2.42 -12.10
C ILE A 103 -11.24 -3.23 -12.71
N HIS A 104 -11.52 -3.84 -13.86
CA HIS A 104 -10.52 -4.49 -14.68
C HIS A 104 -10.19 -3.60 -15.88
N VAL A 105 -8.90 -3.47 -16.18
CA VAL A 105 -8.43 -2.66 -17.32
C VAL A 105 -8.20 -3.57 -18.52
N ALA A 106 -8.89 -3.28 -19.61
CA ALA A 106 -8.64 -3.89 -20.92
C ALA A 106 -7.72 -2.97 -21.72
N ASP A 107 -6.52 -3.45 -22.05
CA ASP A 107 -5.56 -2.69 -22.84
C ASP A 107 -5.75 -2.91 -24.36
N ILE A 108 -6.07 -1.84 -25.09
CA ILE A 108 -6.16 -1.82 -26.56
C ILE A 108 -4.99 -1.04 -27.21
N TYR A 109 -3.97 -0.58 -26.46
CA TYR A 109 -2.85 0.26 -26.96
C TYR A 109 -2.17 -0.27 -28.23
N ARG A 110 -1.70 0.70 -29.03
CA ARG A 110 -0.84 0.52 -30.21
C ARG A 110 0.61 0.37 -29.76
N ARG A 111 1.22 -0.77 -30.04
CA ARG A 111 2.68 -0.93 -29.90
C ARG A 111 3.40 -0.38 -31.14
N THR A 112 4.71 -0.22 -31.04
CA THR A 112 5.60 0.41 -32.03
C THR A 112 5.30 -0.08 -33.44
N LYS A 113 4.72 0.79 -34.29
CA LYS A 113 4.30 0.43 -35.65
C LYS A 113 5.49 0.63 -36.60
N HIS A 114 6.25 -0.43 -36.87
CA HIS A 114 7.23 -0.41 -37.96
C HIS A 114 6.54 -0.81 -39.27
N ILE A 115 6.60 0.05 -40.29
CA ILE A 115 6.05 -0.22 -41.61
C ILE A 115 7.19 -0.72 -42.49
N VAL A 116 7.08 -1.95 -42.98
CA VAL A 116 8.01 -2.49 -44.00
C VAL A 116 7.32 -2.40 -45.35
N HIS A 117 7.93 -1.68 -46.29
CA HIS A 117 7.45 -1.55 -47.67
C HIS A 117 8.14 -2.60 -48.56
N TYR A 118 7.36 -3.32 -49.36
CA TYR A 118 7.86 -4.31 -50.32
C TYR A 118 8.09 -3.66 -51.70
N ASP A 119 9.09 -4.15 -52.43
CA ASP A 119 9.55 -3.61 -53.72
C ASP A 119 8.47 -3.72 -54.82
N ASN A 120 8.16 -2.59 -55.47
CA ASN A 120 7.07 -2.42 -56.44
C ASN A 120 7.26 -3.18 -57.76
N GLN A 121 8.43 -3.79 -58.02
CA GLN A 121 8.75 -4.29 -59.36
C GLN A 121 8.31 -5.74 -59.66
N LEU A 122 7.86 -6.54 -58.68
CA LEU A 122 7.52 -7.95 -58.94
C LEU A 122 6.21 -8.50 -58.35
N SER A 123 5.47 -7.80 -57.48
CA SER A 123 4.08 -8.12 -57.05
C SER A 123 3.62 -7.16 -55.95
N GLN A 124 2.28 -7.02 -55.78
CA GLN A 124 1.59 -5.98 -54.99
C GLN A 124 2.28 -5.54 -53.67
N PRO A 125 2.32 -4.22 -53.36
CA PRO A 125 2.85 -3.73 -52.09
C PRO A 125 1.87 -4.05 -50.95
N TYR A 126 2.22 -4.99 -50.08
CA TYR A 126 1.56 -5.15 -48.79
C TYR A 126 2.31 -4.36 -47.71
N ASN A 127 1.57 -3.69 -46.83
CA ASN A 127 2.13 -3.00 -45.67
C ASN A 127 2.05 -3.93 -44.47
N MET A 128 3.17 -4.21 -43.84
CA MET A 128 3.20 -5.03 -42.63
C MET A 128 3.60 -4.18 -41.43
N THR A 129 2.94 -4.42 -40.31
CA THR A 129 3.24 -3.81 -39.01
C THR A 129 3.35 -4.87 -37.95
N TYR A 130 4.41 -4.84 -37.14
CA TYR A 130 4.50 -5.70 -35.97
C TYR A 130 4.33 -4.92 -34.68
N THR A 131 4.07 -5.64 -33.59
CA THR A 131 3.65 -5.07 -32.33
C THR A 131 4.06 -6.00 -31.18
N ASP A 132 5.01 -5.57 -30.34
CA ASP A 132 5.51 -6.33 -29.16
C ASP A 132 4.44 -6.44 -28.07
N LEU A 133 4.01 -7.66 -27.71
CA LEU A 133 2.99 -7.86 -26.66
C LEU A 133 3.60 -7.90 -25.26
N THR A 134 4.70 -8.65 -25.12
CA THR A 134 5.39 -9.06 -23.89
C THR A 134 6.82 -9.50 -24.25
N SER A 135 7.66 -9.85 -23.25
CA SER A 135 8.98 -10.48 -23.45
C SER A 135 8.93 -11.85 -24.18
N THR A 136 7.74 -12.43 -24.40
CA THR A 136 7.55 -13.79 -24.94
C THR A 136 6.55 -13.88 -26.11
N GLY A 137 6.09 -12.73 -26.65
CA GLY A 137 5.06 -12.73 -27.69
C GLY A 137 5.12 -11.53 -28.62
N LEU A 138 4.99 -11.79 -29.93
CA LEU A 138 4.97 -10.80 -31.01
C LEU A 138 3.68 -10.92 -31.82
N LYS A 139 2.97 -9.80 -32.05
CA LYS A 139 1.84 -9.75 -32.99
C LYS A 139 2.29 -9.13 -34.30
N LEU A 140 2.19 -9.89 -35.39
CA LEU A 140 2.32 -9.38 -36.75
C LEU A 140 0.95 -9.03 -37.32
N LEU A 141 0.88 -7.91 -38.03
CA LEU A 141 -0.30 -7.43 -38.74
C LEU A 141 0.08 -7.21 -40.20
N PHE A 142 -0.65 -7.83 -41.10
CA PHE A 142 -0.51 -7.67 -42.54
C PHE A 142 -1.70 -6.88 -43.09
N PHE A 143 -1.39 -5.84 -43.87
CA PHE A 143 -2.35 -5.04 -44.62
C PHE A 143 -2.09 -5.22 -46.11
N PHE A 144 -3.04 -5.82 -46.83
CA PHE A 144 -2.98 -5.96 -48.28
C PHE A 144 -3.82 -4.84 -48.91
N ASN A 145 -3.18 -3.93 -49.65
CA ASN A 145 -3.85 -2.78 -50.28
C ASN A 145 -4.36 -3.16 -51.67
N GLU A 146 -5.68 -3.37 -51.76
CA GLU A 146 -6.55 -3.36 -52.95
C GLU A 146 -6.25 -4.23 -54.19
N THR A 147 -7.32 -4.33 -54.99
CA THR A 147 -7.69 -5.24 -56.08
C THR A 147 -6.75 -5.25 -57.28
N ASN A 148 -6.48 -6.47 -57.77
CA ASN A 148 -5.98 -6.73 -59.10
C ASN A 148 -6.81 -6.07 -60.21
N HIS A 149 -6.13 -5.39 -61.13
CA HIS A 149 -6.50 -5.40 -62.54
C HIS A 149 -5.73 -6.47 -63.36
N GLU A 150 -4.75 -7.16 -62.77
CA GLU A 150 -3.98 -8.21 -63.46
C GLU A 150 -4.15 -9.57 -62.78
N SER A 151 -5.04 -10.39 -63.30
CA SER A 151 -5.35 -11.77 -62.86
C SER A 151 -4.15 -12.74 -62.80
N HIS A 152 -2.97 -12.34 -63.27
CA HIS A 152 -1.85 -13.26 -63.52
C HIS A 152 -0.73 -13.24 -62.46
N ARG A 153 -0.74 -12.35 -61.45
CA ARG A 153 0.29 -12.29 -60.39
C ARG A 153 -0.26 -12.06 -58.98
N GLN A 154 -1.03 -13.01 -58.45
CA GLN A 154 -1.49 -12.98 -57.05
C GLN A 154 -0.59 -13.80 -56.13
N ILE A 155 -0.18 -13.21 -55.01
CA ILE A 155 0.43 -13.96 -53.90
C ILE A 155 -0.69 -14.79 -53.25
N GLN A 156 -0.63 -16.11 -53.38
CA GLN A 156 -1.67 -17.01 -52.84
C GLN A 156 -1.34 -17.48 -51.42
N LYS A 157 -0.05 -17.55 -51.06
CA LYS A 157 0.42 -17.98 -49.75
C LYS A 157 1.63 -17.18 -49.34
N LEU A 158 1.69 -16.84 -48.06
CA LEU A 158 2.81 -16.18 -47.40
C LEU A 158 3.38 -17.16 -46.39
N GLU A 159 4.62 -17.55 -46.60
CA GLU A 159 5.35 -18.44 -45.71
C GLU A 159 6.22 -17.60 -44.79
N VAL A 160 6.00 -17.78 -43.48
CA VAL A 160 6.71 -17.03 -42.44
C VAL A 160 7.69 -17.97 -41.77
N HIS A 161 8.97 -17.66 -41.90
CA HIS A 161 10.05 -18.33 -41.21
C HIS A 161 10.65 -17.38 -40.20
N TYR A 162 10.88 -17.82 -38.96
CA TYR A 162 11.61 -17.01 -38.01
C TYR A 162 12.64 -17.85 -37.27
N GLU A 163 13.77 -17.21 -37.02
CA GLU A 163 14.92 -17.78 -36.34
C GLU A 163 15.31 -16.85 -35.22
N GLY A 164 15.36 -17.40 -34.00
CA GLY A 164 15.86 -16.72 -32.82
C GLY A 164 17.29 -17.12 -32.54
N ILE A 165 18.18 -16.16 -32.37
CA ILE A 165 19.52 -16.41 -31.86
C ILE A 165 19.55 -15.89 -30.43
N GLN A 166 19.63 -16.81 -29.47
CA GLN A 166 19.77 -16.49 -28.06
C GLN A 166 21.22 -16.65 -27.67
N ASN A 167 21.85 -15.55 -27.29
CA ASN A 167 23.20 -15.55 -26.76
C ASN A 167 23.13 -15.57 -25.23
N TYR A 168 23.76 -16.55 -24.61
CA TYR A 168 23.82 -16.69 -23.16
C TYR A 168 25.21 -17.20 -22.73
N VAL A 169 25.55 -17.01 -21.47
CA VAL A 169 26.81 -17.50 -20.91
C VAL A 169 26.46 -18.74 -20.08
N ASP A 170 27.12 -19.86 -20.34
CA ASP A 170 26.87 -21.08 -19.58
C ASP A 170 27.42 -20.99 -18.16
N SER A 171 27.11 -22.02 -17.37
CA SER A 171 27.61 -22.27 -16.01
C SER A 171 29.12 -22.14 -15.82
N LEU A 172 29.89 -22.25 -16.90
CA LEU A 172 31.34 -22.28 -16.92
C LEU A 172 31.92 -20.98 -17.49
N GLY A 173 31.10 -19.92 -17.63
CA GLY A 173 31.53 -18.62 -18.13
C GLY A 173 31.75 -18.59 -19.65
N THR A 174 31.36 -19.63 -20.39
CA THR A 174 31.58 -19.71 -21.83
C THR A 174 30.38 -19.11 -22.56
N ALA A 175 30.63 -18.13 -23.44
CA ALA A 175 29.60 -17.58 -24.29
C ALA A 175 29.09 -18.67 -25.25
N ARG A 176 27.82 -19.04 -25.12
CA ARG A 176 27.12 -19.96 -25.99
C ARG A 176 26.00 -19.23 -26.73
N SER A 177 25.70 -19.74 -27.91
CA SER A 177 24.57 -19.28 -28.70
C SER A 177 23.70 -20.50 -28.97
N THR A 178 22.43 -20.42 -28.61
CA THR A 178 21.42 -21.40 -29.02
C THR A 178 20.56 -20.76 -30.08
N SER A 179 20.47 -21.41 -31.24
CA SER A 179 19.47 -21.07 -32.24
C SER A 179 18.15 -21.74 -31.86
N HIS A 180 17.13 -20.91 -31.72
CA HIS A 180 15.74 -21.32 -31.57
C HIS A 180 15.11 -21.24 -32.95
N HIS A 181 15.16 -22.35 -33.67
CA HIS A 181 14.38 -22.54 -34.89
C HIS A 181 13.02 -23.07 -34.49
N ASN A 182 11.95 -22.29 -34.64
CA ASN A 182 10.62 -22.82 -34.40
C ASN A 182 9.60 -22.29 -35.40
N SER A 183 8.90 -23.25 -36.01
CA SER A 183 7.64 -23.16 -36.76
C SER A 183 7.61 -22.17 -37.94
N ALA A 184 7.80 -22.72 -39.14
CA ALA A 184 7.30 -22.15 -40.37
C ALA A 184 5.76 -22.04 -40.28
N GLY A 185 5.24 -20.83 -40.32
CA GLY A 185 3.80 -20.57 -40.37
C GLY A 185 3.36 -20.36 -41.81
N LEU A 186 2.45 -21.17 -42.32
CA LEU A 186 1.87 -20.97 -43.66
C LEU A 186 0.61 -20.11 -43.54
N ILE A 187 0.67 -18.87 -44.02
CA ILE A 187 -0.49 -17.98 -44.12
C ILE A 187 -1.05 -18.13 -45.53
N THR A 188 -2.18 -18.81 -45.68
CA THR A 188 -2.89 -18.84 -46.97
C THR A 188 -3.65 -17.53 -47.14
N ILE A 189 -3.44 -16.84 -48.26
CA ILE A 189 -4.08 -15.56 -48.57
C ILE A 189 -5.30 -15.85 -49.45
N PRO A 190 -6.53 -15.70 -48.94
CA PRO A 190 -7.71 -15.79 -49.80
C PRO A 190 -7.75 -14.61 -50.78
N PRO A 191 -8.41 -14.76 -51.94
CA PRO A 191 -8.37 -13.80 -53.05
C PRO A 191 -9.06 -12.45 -52.78
N THR A 192 -9.48 -12.16 -51.55
CA THR A 192 -10.27 -10.97 -51.19
C THR A 192 -9.50 -10.01 -50.26
N GLN A 193 -9.79 -8.71 -50.40
CA GLN A 193 -9.18 -7.63 -49.60
C GLN A 193 -9.38 -7.84 -48.09
N GLY A 194 -8.37 -7.54 -47.27
CA GLY A 194 -8.54 -7.55 -45.82
C GLY A 194 -7.26 -7.48 -44.98
N LYS A 195 -7.45 -7.15 -43.70
CA LYS A 195 -6.42 -7.15 -42.65
C LYS A 195 -6.24 -8.57 -42.09
N ARG A 196 -5.00 -9.02 -41.95
CA ARG A 196 -4.68 -10.31 -41.31
C ARG A 196 -3.77 -10.10 -40.12
N GLU A 197 -4.11 -10.75 -39.01
CA GLU A 197 -3.30 -10.74 -37.80
C GLU A 197 -2.70 -12.13 -37.62
N TRP A 198 -1.40 -12.19 -37.33
CA TRP A 198 -0.73 -13.43 -36.97
C TRP A 198 0.00 -13.23 -35.65
N LEU A 199 -0.22 -14.14 -34.71
CA LEU A 199 0.34 -14.07 -33.38
C LEU A 199 1.48 -15.07 -33.26
N VAL A 200 2.70 -14.57 -33.10
CA VAL A 200 3.86 -15.37 -32.73
C VAL A 200 3.88 -15.46 -31.22
N THR A 201 3.55 -16.64 -30.71
CA THR A 201 3.61 -16.95 -29.28
C THR A 201 4.82 -17.83 -29.01
N SER A 202 5.22 -17.92 -27.74
CA SER A 202 6.33 -18.79 -27.32
C SER A 202 7.70 -18.31 -27.80
N LEU A 203 7.88 -17.00 -27.96
CA LEU A 203 9.21 -16.42 -28.15
C LEU A 203 9.99 -16.51 -26.84
N VAL A 204 11.28 -16.77 -26.95
CA VAL A 204 12.20 -16.90 -25.83
C VAL A 204 12.66 -15.49 -25.41
N PRO A 205 12.63 -15.12 -24.12
CA PRO A 205 13.17 -13.85 -23.63
C PRO A 205 14.67 -13.67 -23.98
N ASN A 206 15.13 -12.42 -24.10
CA ASN A 206 16.51 -12.09 -24.49
C ASN A 206 17.00 -12.84 -25.74
N THR A 207 16.19 -12.85 -26.79
CA THR A 207 16.52 -13.54 -28.02
C THR A 207 16.38 -12.58 -29.18
N HIS A 208 17.40 -12.54 -30.03
CA HIS A 208 17.39 -11.75 -31.26
C HIS A 208 16.71 -12.57 -32.34
N TYR A 209 15.50 -12.16 -32.73
CA TYR A 209 14.75 -12.84 -33.75
C TYR A 209 14.92 -12.16 -35.10
N THR A 210 15.17 -12.97 -36.12
CA THR A 210 15.10 -12.61 -37.53
C THR A 210 13.92 -13.34 -38.15
N LEU A 211 12.96 -12.59 -38.66
CA LEU A 211 11.73 -13.12 -39.26
C LEU A 211 11.75 -12.84 -40.76
N ASN A 212 11.82 -13.90 -41.55
CA ASN A 212 11.83 -13.90 -43.01
C ASN A 212 10.45 -14.27 -43.56
N LEU A 213 9.99 -13.48 -44.51
CA LEU A 213 8.67 -13.62 -45.12
C LEU A 213 8.81 -13.83 -46.62
N THR A 214 8.33 -14.97 -47.13
CA THR A 214 8.37 -15.30 -48.56
C THR A 214 6.96 -15.53 -49.08
N GLY A 215 6.57 -14.81 -50.13
CA GLY A 215 5.31 -15.04 -50.83
C GLY A 215 5.49 -16.01 -51.99
N THR A 216 4.55 -16.93 -52.18
CA THR A 216 4.47 -17.78 -53.38
C THR A 216 3.42 -17.24 -54.34
N ILE A 217 3.82 -17.03 -55.60
CA ILE A 217 2.96 -16.59 -56.70
C ILE A 217 2.79 -17.76 -57.67
N THR A 218 1.55 -18.01 -58.08
CA THR A 218 1.18 -19.05 -59.05
C THR A 218 0.58 -18.37 -60.27
N THR A 219 1.28 -18.42 -61.41
CA THR A 219 0.78 -17.94 -62.70
C THR A 219 -0.18 -18.93 -63.33
N SER A 220 -1.24 -18.44 -63.98
CA SER A 220 -2.33 -19.26 -64.56
C SER A 220 -1.93 -20.07 -65.80
N GLU A 221 -0.72 -19.92 -66.31
CA GLU A 221 -0.20 -20.71 -67.42
C GLU A 221 0.92 -21.63 -66.90
N GLN A 222 0.63 -22.94 -66.92
CA GLN A 222 1.41 -24.05 -66.39
C GLN A 222 1.49 -24.12 -64.85
N ALA A 223 0.72 -25.06 -64.29
CA ALA A 223 0.63 -25.38 -62.86
C ALA A 223 1.93 -25.92 -62.20
N ALA A 224 3.11 -25.54 -62.68
CA ALA A 224 4.39 -26.11 -62.25
C ALA A 224 5.47 -25.09 -61.84
N SER A 225 5.36 -23.80 -62.16
CA SER A 225 6.36 -22.80 -61.74
C SER A 225 5.87 -21.99 -60.52
N LYS A 226 6.33 -22.38 -59.32
CA LYS A 226 6.20 -21.54 -58.12
C LYS A 226 7.24 -20.43 -58.19
N ILE A 227 6.81 -19.18 -58.34
CA ILE A 227 7.71 -18.03 -58.25
C ILE A 227 7.71 -17.56 -56.80
N TYR A 228 8.88 -17.61 -56.15
CA TYR A 228 9.07 -17.08 -54.81
C TYR A 228 9.42 -15.59 -54.88
N SER A 229 8.73 -14.79 -54.07
CA SER A 229 9.09 -13.40 -53.86
C SER A 229 10.43 -13.30 -53.11
N ARG A 230 11.15 -12.17 -53.24
CA ARG A 230 12.31 -11.91 -52.39
C ARG A 230 11.87 -11.90 -50.91
N PRO A 231 12.65 -12.49 -49.99
CA PRO A 231 12.28 -12.54 -48.58
C PRO A 231 12.31 -11.13 -47.97
N ALA A 232 11.23 -10.74 -47.28
CA ALA A 232 11.25 -9.56 -46.41
C ALA A 232 11.71 -9.96 -45.01
N THR A 233 12.75 -9.31 -44.51
CA THR A 233 13.37 -9.65 -43.21
C THR A 233 13.05 -8.60 -42.17
N ILE A 234 12.48 -9.02 -41.03
CA ILE A 234 12.29 -8.21 -39.83
C ILE A 234 13.28 -8.67 -38.77
N LYS A 235 13.94 -7.73 -38.10
CA LYS A 235 14.77 -8.02 -36.94
C LYS A 235 14.16 -7.36 -35.70
N PHE A 236 14.00 -8.11 -34.62
CA PHE A 236 13.51 -7.61 -33.35
C PHE A 236 14.14 -8.40 -32.20
N SER A 237 14.09 -7.86 -30.97
CA SER A 237 14.71 -8.49 -29.79
C SER A 237 13.72 -8.51 -28.64
N THR A 238 13.64 -9.64 -27.93
CA THR A 238 12.82 -9.75 -26.71
C THR A 238 13.61 -9.25 -25.48
N ASP A 239 12.97 -8.49 -24.59
CA ASP A 239 13.59 -7.97 -23.34
C ASP A 239 13.74 -9.10 -22.28
N TYR A 240 14.61 -8.89 -21.26
CA TYR A 240 14.74 -9.76 -20.08
C TYR A 240 13.64 -9.46 -19.04
N ASP A 241 12.99 -10.49 -18.49
CA ASP A 241 12.08 -10.36 -17.35
C ASP A 241 12.70 -10.92 -16.05
N ALA A 242 12.18 -10.47 -14.91
CA ALA A 242 12.59 -11.01 -13.63
C ALA A 242 11.96 -12.41 -13.40
N PRO A 243 12.70 -13.36 -12.78
CA PRO A 243 12.09 -14.58 -12.27
C PRO A 243 10.94 -14.24 -11.33
N THR A 244 9.76 -14.79 -11.60
CA THR A 244 8.54 -14.40 -10.89
C THR A 244 8.46 -14.96 -9.47
N TYR A 245 9.23 -16.02 -9.17
CA TYR A 245 9.13 -16.72 -7.89
C TYR A 245 10.34 -17.66 -7.64
N VAL A 246 10.71 -17.84 -6.37
CA VAL A 246 11.71 -18.80 -5.87
C VAL A 246 11.08 -19.65 -4.77
N ASP A 247 11.19 -20.97 -4.88
CA ASP A 247 10.68 -21.89 -3.86
C ASP A 247 11.42 -21.76 -2.52
N ARG A 248 10.69 -22.01 -1.43
CA ARG A 248 11.27 -22.00 -0.09
C ARG A 248 12.23 -23.19 0.11
N PRO A 249 13.36 -23.02 0.81
CA PRO A 249 14.22 -24.14 1.17
C PRO A 249 13.47 -25.12 2.07
N GLU A 250 13.61 -26.43 1.84
CA GLU A 250 12.95 -27.46 2.64
C GLU A 250 13.95 -28.11 3.60
N GLN A 251 13.57 -28.27 4.87
CA GLN A 251 14.38 -29.03 5.82
C GLN A 251 14.16 -30.53 5.62
N ASP A 252 15.21 -31.28 5.31
CA ASP A 252 15.14 -32.75 5.30
C ASP A 252 15.11 -33.28 6.74
N ARG A 253 14.24 -34.25 7.00
CA ARG A 253 14.00 -34.84 8.33
C ARG A 253 15.17 -35.73 8.80
N ARG A 254 16.16 -35.98 7.93
CA ARG A 254 17.42 -36.67 8.26
C ARG A 254 18.42 -35.71 8.90
N GLY A 255 18.08 -35.12 10.04
CA GLY A 255 19.06 -34.37 10.83
C GLY A 255 20.09 -35.33 11.43
N VAL A 256 21.37 -35.20 11.06
CA VAL A 256 22.46 -35.93 11.71
C VAL A 256 23.01 -35.04 12.82
N ILE A 257 22.87 -35.48 14.07
CA ILE A 257 23.58 -34.88 15.21
C ILE A 257 24.99 -35.47 15.19
N ASP A 258 25.95 -34.74 14.62
CA ASP A 258 27.35 -35.12 14.66
C ASP A 258 28.06 -34.36 15.79
N GLY A 259 28.19 -34.99 16.95
CA GLY A 259 28.84 -34.41 18.13
C GLY A 259 28.10 -33.22 18.76
N ASN A 260 28.86 -32.19 19.18
CA ASN A 260 28.37 -30.98 19.87
C ASN A 260 27.73 -29.93 18.94
N ASN A 261 27.72 -30.12 17.63
CA ASN A 261 27.21 -29.16 16.65
C ASN A 261 26.06 -29.75 15.83
N GLN A 262 24.89 -29.10 15.86
CA GLN A 262 23.72 -29.56 15.09
C GLN A 262 23.85 -29.15 13.62
N GLN A 263 23.89 -30.13 12.71
CA GLN A 263 23.93 -29.92 11.26
C GLN A 263 22.52 -30.08 10.68
N VAL A 264 22.13 -29.18 9.77
CA VAL A 264 20.79 -29.20 9.16
C VAL A 264 20.90 -29.33 7.65
N TYR A 265 20.27 -30.36 7.10
CA TYR A 265 20.21 -30.58 5.67
C TYR A 265 19.04 -29.79 5.07
N LEU A 266 19.37 -28.87 4.17
CA LEU A 266 18.41 -28.06 3.43
C LEU A 266 18.37 -28.50 1.98
N ARG A 267 17.18 -28.83 1.49
CA ARG A 267 16.94 -28.97 0.07
C ARG A 267 16.74 -27.58 -0.54
N LEU A 268 17.60 -27.21 -1.49
CA LEU A 268 17.52 -25.93 -2.18
C LEU A 268 16.88 -26.13 -3.54
N HIS A 269 15.92 -25.28 -3.86
CA HIS A 269 15.21 -25.32 -5.14
C HIS A 269 15.73 -24.21 -6.06
N ARG A 270 15.98 -24.57 -7.32
CA ARG A 270 16.32 -23.60 -8.37
C ARG A 270 15.08 -22.79 -8.70
N ALA A 271 15.25 -21.48 -8.83
CA ALA A 271 14.21 -20.62 -9.32
C ALA A 271 14.04 -20.79 -10.84
N SER A 272 12.85 -20.44 -11.33
CA SER A 272 12.54 -20.58 -12.75
C SER A 272 13.32 -19.57 -13.59
N THR A 273 14.11 -20.06 -14.55
CA THR A 273 14.81 -19.25 -15.56
C THR A 273 13.91 -18.84 -16.73
N LYS A 274 12.63 -19.25 -16.69
CA LYS A 274 11.63 -19.03 -17.75
C LYS A 274 11.45 -17.57 -18.15
N ASN A 275 11.70 -16.64 -17.22
CA ASN A 275 11.50 -15.21 -17.44
C ASN A 275 12.82 -14.44 -17.60
N GLY A 276 13.97 -15.02 -17.24
CA GLY A 276 15.28 -14.40 -17.37
C GLY A 276 16.38 -15.21 -16.67
N PRO A 277 17.67 -14.99 -17.02
CA PRO A 277 18.78 -15.69 -16.40
C PRO A 277 18.97 -15.22 -14.97
N ILE A 278 19.47 -16.12 -14.13
CA ILE A 278 19.72 -15.86 -12.72
C ILE A 278 21.22 -15.72 -12.53
N ASP A 279 21.68 -14.56 -12.06
CA ASP A 279 23.11 -14.34 -11.84
C ASP A 279 23.60 -15.17 -10.65
N ARG A 280 22.91 -15.04 -9.50
CA ARG A 280 23.37 -15.64 -8.23
C ARG A 280 22.21 -16.06 -7.33
N TYR A 281 22.47 -17.10 -6.54
CA TYR A 281 21.68 -17.51 -5.38
C TYR A 281 22.44 -17.22 -4.09
N TYR A 282 21.74 -16.63 -3.12
CA TYR A 282 22.26 -16.38 -1.77
C TYR A 282 21.46 -17.18 -0.75
N VAL A 283 22.15 -17.97 0.07
CA VAL A 283 21.56 -18.65 1.24
C VAL A 283 21.74 -17.73 2.45
N VAL A 284 20.64 -17.16 2.92
CA VAL A 284 20.64 -16.16 4.00
C VAL A 284 20.05 -16.76 5.26
N VAL A 285 20.82 -16.68 6.35
CA VAL A 285 20.44 -17.16 7.69
C VAL A 285 20.18 -15.96 8.60
N GLN A 286 19.06 -15.98 9.29
CA GLN A 286 18.61 -14.94 10.22
C GLN A 286 18.58 -15.53 11.63
N LEU A 287 19.31 -14.91 12.55
CA LEU A 287 19.56 -15.43 13.91
C LEU A 287 18.50 -14.99 14.94
N ASN A 288 17.83 -13.84 14.74
CA ASN A 288 16.88 -13.24 15.70
C ASN A 288 15.55 -12.81 15.04
N ASP A 289 14.51 -12.65 15.86
CA ASP A 289 13.21 -12.04 15.50
C ASP A 289 13.26 -10.52 15.33
N HIS A 290 14.23 -10.06 14.53
CA HIS A 290 14.31 -8.68 14.07
C HIS A 290 13.50 -8.48 12.77
N PRO A 291 12.82 -7.33 12.62
CA PRO A 291 12.15 -6.96 11.38
C PRO A 291 13.18 -6.54 10.33
N SER A 292 13.41 -7.44 9.37
CA SER A 292 13.67 -7.17 7.95
C SER A 292 14.69 -6.07 7.58
N TYR A 293 15.93 -6.49 7.35
CA TYR A 293 16.85 -5.83 6.42
C TYR A 293 16.35 -6.02 4.98
N GLN A 294 16.18 -4.93 4.22
CA GLN A 294 15.61 -4.94 2.86
C GLN A 294 16.57 -4.46 1.76
N THR A 295 17.87 -4.38 2.03
CA THR A 295 18.87 -4.12 0.99
C THR A 295 20.10 -4.95 1.30
N TYR A 296 20.32 -6.01 0.54
CA TYR A 296 21.57 -6.77 0.67
C TYR A 296 22.49 -6.40 -0.48
N VAL A 297 23.42 -5.49 -0.20
CA VAL A 297 24.76 -5.56 -0.77
C VAL A 297 25.58 -6.35 0.25
N PRO A 298 26.29 -7.43 -0.13
CA PRO A 298 27.06 -8.20 0.85
C PRO A 298 28.11 -7.27 1.47
N GLN A 299 28.14 -7.11 2.78
CA GLN A 299 29.27 -6.53 3.48
C GLN A 299 29.82 -7.58 4.45
N ALA A 300 31.14 -7.72 4.46
CA ALA A 300 31.82 -8.71 5.26
C ALA A 300 31.71 -8.37 6.76
N GLY A 301 31.40 -9.38 7.59
CA GLY A 301 31.77 -9.36 9.01
C GLY A 301 30.73 -8.91 10.04
N HIS A 302 29.48 -8.57 9.68
CA HIS A 302 28.46 -8.27 10.70
C HIS A 302 27.73 -9.54 11.18
N ARG A 303 28.05 -9.97 12.41
CA ARG A 303 27.51 -11.15 13.09
C ARG A 303 26.19 -10.91 13.85
N GLU A 304 25.60 -9.72 13.78
CA GLU A 304 24.63 -9.29 14.81
C GLU A 304 23.15 -9.63 14.52
N CYS A 305 22.73 -9.92 13.26
CA CYS A 305 21.31 -10.14 12.95
C CYS A 305 21.02 -11.21 11.87
N CYS A 306 21.86 -11.28 10.84
CA CYS A 306 21.76 -12.25 9.75
C CYS A 306 23.12 -12.38 9.06
N TYR A 307 23.39 -13.53 8.43
CA TYR A 307 24.60 -13.75 7.65
C TYR A 307 24.29 -14.56 6.38
N THR A 308 25.12 -14.39 5.34
CA THR A 308 25.10 -15.26 4.16
C THR A 308 25.91 -16.51 4.46
N ALA A 309 25.27 -17.67 4.47
CA ALA A 309 25.94 -18.96 4.71
C ALA A 309 26.67 -19.46 3.46
N ALA A 310 26.12 -19.21 2.27
CA ALA A 310 26.74 -19.56 1.00
C ALA A 310 26.18 -18.73 -0.16
N VAL A 311 26.98 -18.63 -1.22
CA VAL A 311 26.60 -18.05 -2.52
C VAL A 311 26.87 -19.08 -3.60
N PHE A 312 25.94 -19.21 -4.53
CA PHE A 312 26.04 -20.14 -5.66
C PHE A 312 25.71 -19.41 -6.96
N ASN A 313 26.43 -19.75 -8.03
CA ASN A 313 26.05 -19.36 -9.39
C ASN A 313 24.82 -20.18 -9.84
N GLU A 314 24.19 -19.80 -10.97
CA GLU A 314 23.00 -20.46 -11.51
C GLU A 314 23.11 -22.00 -11.54
N SER A 315 24.28 -22.47 -11.95
CA SER A 315 24.59 -23.87 -12.21
C SER A 315 25.10 -24.65 -11.02
N GLU A 316 25.65 -23.95 -10.04
CA GLU A 316 26.37 -24.52 -8.90
C GLU A 316 25.47 -24.68 -7.67
N LEU A 317 24.19 -24.29 -7.75
CA LEU A 317 23.24 -24.51 -6.66
C LEU A 317 23.07 -26.02 -6.42
N PRO A 318 23.51 -26.54 -5.26
CA PRO A 318 23.39 -27.95 -4.93
C PRO A 318 21.94 -28.26 -4.54
N GLU A 319 21.47 -29.47 -4.85
CA GLU A 319 20.14 -29.92 -4.41
C GLU A 319 20.06 -30.00 -2.88
N MET A 320 21.16 -30.38 -2.22
CA MET A 320 21.27 -30.48 -0.76
C MET A 320 22.40 -29.61 -0.25
N PHE A 321 22.10 -28.74 0.70
CA PHE A 321 23.04 -27.86 1.38
C PHE A 321 23.07 -28.15 2.89
N ILE A 322 24.27 -28.30 3.45
CA ILE A 322 24.44 -28.54 4.89
C ILE A 322 24.63 -27.20 5.58
N LEU A 323 23.67 -26.79 6.39
CA LEU A 323 23.72 -25.59 7.20
C LEU A 323 24.37 -25.89 8.57
N GLY A 324 25.25 -24.99 9.03
CA GLY A 324 25.89 -25.08 10.35
C GLY A 324 27.18 -25.90 10.41
N ASN A 325 27.79 -26.25 9.26
CA ASN A 325 28.96 -27.12 9.21
C ASN A 325 30.32 -26.40 9.40
N GLY A 326 30.32 -25.08 9.64
CA GLY A 326 31.52 -24.28 9.86
C GLY A 326 32.39 -24.06 8.62
N LYS A 327 31.97 -24.55 7.44
CA LYS A 327 32.76 -24.39 6.20
C LYS A 327 32.63 -22.97 5.65
N GLU A 328 33.73 -22.46 5.14
CA GLU A 328 33.77 -21.18 4.43
C GLU A 328 33.56 -21.41 2.93
N THR A 329 32.70 -20.60 2.33
CA THR A 329 32.50 -20.53 0.88
C THR A 329 33.05 -19.21 0.37
N ARG A 330 33.63 -19.20 -0.85
CA ARG A 330 34.23 -17.99 -1.44
C ARG A 330 33.55 -17.65 -2.75
N ASP A 331 33.42 -16.36 -3.01
CA ASP A 331 33.00 -15.85 -4.32
C ASP A 331 34.11 -16.08 -5.37
N TRP A 332 33.72 -16.35 -6.62
CA TRP A 332 34.67 -16.60 -7.71
C TRP A 332 35.15 -15.28 -8.36
N ALA A 333 36.38 -15.25 -8.89
CA ALA A 333 36.93 -14.06 -9.54
C ALA A 333 36.33 -13.88 -10.94
N PRO A 334 35.74 -12.72 -11.30
CA PRO A 334 36.35 -11.41 -11.10
C PRO A 334 35.69 -10.55 -10.03
N PHE A 335 34.79 -11.11 -9.21
CA PHE A 335 34.02 -10.34 -8.24
C PHE A 335 34.45 -10.60 -6.79
N SER A 336 35.13 -9.61 -6.22
CA SER A 336 35.34 -9.32 -4.78
C SER A 336 35.98 -10.38 -3.85
N GLY A 337 36.10 -11.66 -4.23
CA GLY A 337 36.80 -12.68 -3.43
C GLY A 337 36.28 -12.83 -2.00
N ARG A 338 35.01 -12.50 -1.76
CA ARG A 338 34.41 -12.44 -0.41
C ARG A 338 34.26 -13.84 0.17
N VAL A 339 34.56 -13.95 1.47
CA VAL A 339 34.43 -15.19 2.24
C VAL A 339 33.11 -15.15 3.02
N TYR A 340 32.29 -16.19 2.85
CA TYR A 340 31.02 -16.40 3.54
C TYR A 340 31.16 -17.59 4.49
N ASN A 341 30.84 -17.39 5.77
CA ASN A 341 31.08 -18.40 6.81
C ASN A 341 29.76 -19.08 7.21
N ASN A 342 29.67 -20.39 7.00
CA ASN A 342 28.53 -21.21 7.43
C ASN A 342 28.64 -21.58 8.92
N SER A 343 28.52 -20.58 9.81
CA SER A 343 28.76 -20.75 11.23
C SER A 343 27.83 -21.79 11.89
N PRO A 344 28.31 -22.53 12.92
CA PRO A 344 27.49 -23.51 13.66
C PRO A 344 26.23 -22.88 14.27
N LEU A 345 25.15 -23.66 14.30
CA LEU A 345 23.84 -23.20 14.80
C LEU A 345 23.74 -23.42 16.32
N ILE A 346 23.45 -22.34 17.06
CA ILE A 346 23.39 -22.35 18.54
C ILE A 346 21.94 -22.14 19.05
N SER A 347 21.06 -21.58 18.21
CA SER A 347 19.66 -21.27 18.51
C SER A 347 18.77 -21.50 17.27
N THR A 348 17.44 -21.46 17.44
CA THR A 348 16.48 -21.49 16.32
C THR A 348 16.77 -20.37 15.32
N VAL A 349 16.91 -20.71 14.05
CA VAL A 349 17.23 -19.77 12.97
C VAL A 349 16.17 -19.76 11.87
N ARG A 350 16.09 -18.65 11.14
CA ARG A 350 15.23 -18.48 9.96
C ARG A 350 16.08 -18.45 8.70
N VAL A 351 15.73 -19.23 7.68
CA VAL A 351 16.53 -19.35 6.45
C VAL A 351 15.70 -19.05 5.21
N LYS A 352 16.27 -18.31 4.26
CA LYS A 352 15.67 -18.01 2.96
C LYS A 352 16.68 -18.07 1.83
N ILE A 353 16.21 -18.32 0.61
CA ILE A 353 17.00 -18.23 -0.63
C ILE A 353 16.63 -16.94 -1.34
N VAL A 354 17.63 -16.20 -1.83
CA VAL A 354 17.44 -15.00 -2.66
C VAL A 354 18.09 -15.24 -4.01
N SER A 355 17.34 -15.06 -5.10
CA SER A 355 17.89 -15.02 -6.46
C SER A 355 18.04 -13.58 -6.93
N TRP A 356 19.09 -13.34 -7.73
CA TRP A 356 19.41 -12.03 -8.25
C TRP A 356 19.49 -12.05 -9.78
N SER A 357 18.84 -11.09 -10.45
CA SER A 357 18.89 -10.94 -11.91
C SER A 357 19.05 -9.48 -12.35
N PHE A 358 19.58 -9.28 -13.57
CA PHE A 358 19.90 -7.96 -14.12
C PHE A 358 18.86 -7.52 -15.17
N ASN A 359 18.34 -6.28 -15.06
CA ASN A 359 17.48 -5.65 -16.07
C ASN A 359 18.05 -4.28 -16.46
N ARG A 360 18.13 -3.98 -17.77
CA ARG A 360 18.74 -2.72 -18.27
C ARG A 360 17.88 -1.46 -18.08
N LYS A 361 16.58 -1.58 -17.78
CA LYS A 361 15.67 -0.41 -17.66
C LYS A 361 15.29 -0.06 -16.21
N LYS A 362 15.58 -0.94 -15.25
CA LYS A 362 15.36 -0.74 -13.80
C LYS A 362 16.47 -1.45 -13.03
N GLU A 363 17.00 -0.79 -12.01
CA GLU A 363 17.98 -1.31 -11.05
C GLU A 363 17.72 -2.78 -10.67
N ASN A 364 18.80 -3.56 -10.53
CA ASN A 364 18.93 -4.88 -9.88
C ASN A 364 17.62 -5.44 -9.28
N LEU A 365 17.00 -6.41 -9.96
CA LEU A 365 15.79 -7.07 -9.49
C LEU A 365 16.17 -8.30 -8.63
N THR A 366 15.56 -8.40 -7.45
CA THR A 366 15.78 -9.49 -6.50
C THR A 366 14.46 -10.18 -6.20
N THR A 367 14.45 -11.51 -6.26
CA THR A 367 13.31 -12.34 -5.86
C THR A 367 13.73 -13.18 -4.66
N SER A 368 12.92 -13.16 -3.60
CA SER A 368 13.22 -13.89 -2.35
C SER A 368 12.17 -14.95 -2.08
N SER A 369 12.60 -16.12 -1.64
CA SER A 369 11.71 -17.15 -1.14
C SER A 369 11.03 -16.73 0.18
N SER A 370 9.95 -17.43 0.55
CA SER A 370 9.48 -17.39 1.94
C SER A 370 10.53 -17.98 2.88
N THR A 371 10.48 -17.58 4.14
CA THR A 371 11.46 -17.97 5.16
C THR A 371 11.04 -19.26 5.86
N VAL A 372 11.99 -20.16 6.11
CA VAL A 372 11.77 -21.41 6.86
C VAL A 372 12.41 -21.32 8.24
N GLN A 373 11.63 -21.62 9.28
CA GLN A 373 12.11 -21.70 10.66
C GLN A 373 12.71 -23.08 10.94
N ILE A 374 14.01 -23.10 11.26
CA ILE A 374 14.76 -24.29 11.61
C ILE A 374 14.91 -24.32 13.13
N HIS A 375 14.22 -25.27 13.75
CA HIS A 375 14.28 -25.48 15.19
C HIS A 375 15.54 -26.28 15.52
N VAL A 376 16.46 -25.62 16.21
CA VAL A 376 17.68 -26.24 16.75
C VAL A 376 17.30 -26.76 18.13
N ALA A 377 17.47 -28.06 18.34
CA ALA A 377 17.20 -28.66 19.64
C ALA A 377 18.27 -28.13 20.59
N SER A 378 17.89 -27.25 21.50
CA SER A 378 18.76 -26.89 22.61
C SER A 378 19.07 -28.17 23.36
N LYS A 379 20.29 -28.72 23.20
CA LYS A 379 20.86 -29.47 24.31
C LYS A 379 20.93 -28.44 25.43
N LEU A 380 20.02 -28.57 26.38
CA LEU A 380 20.27 -28.18 27.75
C LEU A 380 21.70 -28.65 28.00
N VAL A 381 22.63 -27.71 28.05
CA VAL A 381 23.85 -27.92 28.81
C VAL A 381 23.34 -28.10 30.22
N GLN A 382 23.01 -29.34 30.58
CA GLN A 382 23.16 -29.81 31.94
C GLN A 382 24.66 -29.70 32.22
N THR A 383 25.11 -28.48 32.48
CA THR A 383 26.02 -28.31 33.59
C THR A 383 25.22 -28.82 34.76
N SER A 384 25.64 -29.94 35.30
CA SER A 384 25.20 -30.48 36.57
C SER A 384 25.52 -29.45 37.66
N ASN A 385 24.79 -28.34 37.68
CA ASN A 385 24.67 -27.43 38.81
C ASN A 385 23.55 -27.91 39.74
N THR A 386 23.02 -29.12 39.54
CA THR A 386 22.16 -29.78 40.51
C THR A 386 22.92 -30.00 41.82
N GLU A 387 24.22 -30.26 41.80
CA GLU A 387 24.99 -30.36 43.05
C GLU A 387 25.21 -29.00 43.71
N THR A 388 25.50 -27.94 42.97
CA THR A 388 25.68 -26.59 43.55
C THR A 388 24.37 -25.96 44.01
N PHE A 389 23.28 -26.15 43.28
CA PHE A 389 21.94 -25.66 43.68
C PHE A 389 21.36 -26.47 44.86
N ASN A 390 21.53 -27.79 44.88
CA ASN A 390 21.16 -28.61 46.04
C ASN A 390 22.06 -28.32 47.26
N SER A 391 23.35 -28.06 47.05
CA SER A 391 24.26 -27.63 48.13
C SER A 391 23.86 -26.26 48.67
N LEU A 392 23.50 -25.30 47.81
CA LEU A 392 23.00 -23.99 48.22
C LEU A 392 21.68 -24.11 48.96
N LEU A 393 20.72 -24.91 48.49
CA LEU A 393 19.46 -25.20 49.19
C LEU A 393 19.69 -25.82 50.57
N TRP A 394 20.65 -26.73 50.70
CA TRP A 394 21.04 -27.31 51.99
C TRP A 394 21.66 -26.26 52.93
N ILE A 395 22.53 -25.38 52.41
CA ILE A 395 23.13 -24.28 53.16
C ILE A 395 22.06 -23.27 53.63
N PHE A 396 21.12 -22.90 52.75
CA PHE A 396 19.98 -22.05 53.10
C PHE A 396 19.06 -22.73 54.13
N GLY A 397 18.86 -24.05 54.03
CA GLY A 397 18.13 -24.83 55.02
C GLY A 397 18.80 -24.83 56.41
N ILE A 398 20.12 -25.03 56.47
CA ILE A 398 20.89 -24.95 57.72
C ILE A 398 20.86 -23.53 58.30
N MET A 399 21.03 -22.51 57.46
CA MET A 399 20.99 -21.11 57.89
C MET A 399 19.60 -20.72 58.41
N PHE A 400 18.54 -21.20 57.78
CA PHE A 400 17.17 -21.00 58.26
C PHE A 400 16.92 -21.71 59.60
N LEU A 401 17.42 -22.94 59.77
CA LEU A 401 17.31 -23.68 61.03
C LEU A 401 18.05 -22.97 62.17
N LEU A 402 19.27 -22.47 61.92
CA LEU A 402 20.06 -21.69 62.88
C LEU A 402 19.38 -20.35 63.23
N PHE A 403 18.75 -19.71 62.25
CA PHE A 403 17.98 -18.49 62.47
C PHE A 403 16.73 -18.75 63.34
N VAL A 404 16.02 -19.85 63.12
CA VAL A 404 14.89 -20.27 63.96
C VAL A 404 15.35 -20.60 65.38
N ILE A 405 16.47 -21.30 65.56
CA ILE A 405 17.05 -21.58 66.88
C ILE A 405 17.45 -20.28 67.58
N LEU A 406 18.06 -19.33 66.86
CA LEU A 406 18.40 -18.00 67.39
C LEU A 406 17.14 -17.26 67.86
N ILE A 407 16.06 -17.28 67.07
CA ILE A 407 14.76 -16.71 67.47
C ILE A 407 14.22 -17.41 68.72
N ILE A 408 14.32 -18.74 68.82
CA ILE A 408 13.87 -19.47 70.01
C ILE A 408 14.71 -19.10 71.24
N VAL A 409 16.03 -18.93 71.11
CA VAL A 409 16.91 -18.49 72.21
C VAL A 409 16.61 -17.04 72.61
N ILE A 410 16.33 -16.15 71.65
CA ILE A 410 15.88 -14.78 71.93
C ILE A 410 14.52 -14.79 72.63
N LEU A 411 13.56 -15.59 72.16
CA LEU A 411 12.25 -15.73 72.81
C LEU A 411 12.36 -16.34 74.20
N PHE A 412 13.26 -17.31 74.40
CA PHE A 412 13.50 -17.94 75.69
C PHE A 412 14.19 -16.98 76.67
N SER A 413 15.19 -16.22 76.21
CA SER A 413 15.85 -15.19 77.03
C SER A 413 14.91 -14.03 77.36
N LEU A 414 14.04 -13.61 76.43
CA LEU A 414 12.97 -12.63 76.69
C LEU A 414 11.91 -13.18 77.66
N LYS A 415 11.54 -14.47 77.57
CA LYS A 415 10.60 -15.11 78.49
C LYS A 415 11.20 -15.32 79.89
N PHE A 416 12.49 -15.62 79.97
CA PHE A 416 13.23 -15.72 81.23
C PHE A 416 13.41 -14.34 81.89
N ASN A 417 13.69 -13.29 81.11
CA ASN A 417 13.73 -11.91 81.63
C ASN A 417 12.33 -11.36 81.98
N ARG A 418 11.26 -11.79 81.29
CA ARG A 418 9.87 -11.43 81.66
C ARG A 418 9.40 -12.13 82.93
N ASN A 419 9.90 -13.32 83.25
CA ASN A 419 9.59 -14.00 84.52
C ASN A 419 10.17 -13.28 85.76
N LYS A 420 11.08 -12.32 85.59
CA LYS A 420 11.56 -11.44 86.67
C LYS A 420 10.70 -10.18 86.89
N ARG A 421 9.63 -9.95 86.12
CA ARG A 421 8.74 -8.79 86.32
C ARG A 421 7.27 -9.23 86.36
N LYS A 422 6.79 -9.56 87.56
CA LYS A 422 5.35 -9.56 87.91
C LYS A 422 5.08 -8.43 88.90
N SER A 423 3.92 -7.76 88.72
CA SER A 423 3.25 -6.73 89.54
C SER A 423 2.96 -5.50 88.66
N LEU A 424 1.74 -4.99 88.41
CA LEU A 424 0.45 -5.09 89.10
C LEU A 424 -0.69 -4.62 88.12
N THR A 425 -1.80 -5.37 88.05
CA THR A 425 -3.26 -4.98 87.98
C THR A 425 -3.89 -4.03 86.90
N PRO A 426 -5.23 -4.15 86.64
CA PRO A 426 -5.84 -4.14 85.29
C PRO A 426 -7.02 -3.11 85.09
N PRO A 427 -8.19 -3.44 84.46
CA PRO A 427 -8.74 -3.06 83.12
C PRO A 427 -10.03 -2.17 83.29
N PRO A 428 -11.15 -2.16 82.49
CA PRO A 428 -11.59 -2.82 81.22
C PRO A 428 -12.16 -1.81 80.16
N GLU A 429 -12.68 -2.14 78.97
CA GLU A 429 -13.95 -2.83 78.61
C GLU A 429 -14.04 -2.88 77.05
N SER A 430 -14.20 -4.05 76.42
CA SER A 430 -15.43 -4.67 75.86
C SER A 430 -15.83 -4.30 74.41
N VAL A 431 -15.39 -5.18 73.49
CA VAL A 431 -16.06 -5.87 72.34
C VAL A 431 -17.62 -5.78 72.23
N PRO A 432 -18.33 -6.22 71.13
CA PRO A 432 -17.89 -6.83 69.86
C PRO A 432 -18.75 -6.61 68.55
N PHE A 433 -18.25 -7.20 67.43
CA PHE A 433 -18.91 -8.01 66.36
C PHE A 433 -19.94 -7.47 65.32
N ASP A 434 -19.50 -7.53 64.04
CA ASP A 434 -19.94 -8.43 62.93
C ASP A 434 -20.84 -8.02 61.74
N LEU A 435 -20.35 -8.50 60.58
CA LEU A 435 -20.99 -9.03 59.35
C LEU A 435 -21.69 -8.14 58.29
N THR A 436 -20.88 -7.69 57.32
CA THR A 436 -21.03 -7.84 55.84
C THR A 436 -22.27 -7.23 55.10
N PRO A 437 -22.39 -7.29 53.74
CA PRO A 437 -22.08 -6.13 52.90
C PRO A 437 -23.21 -5.76 51.91
N LYS A 438 -23.37 -4.48 51.53
CA LYS A 438 -24.03 -4.10 50.26
C LYS A 438 -23.92 -2.59 49.97
N VAL A 439 -23.45 -2.32 48.75
CA VAL A 439 -24.05 -1.39 47.77
C VAL A 439 -24.03 0.12 48.08
N LEU A 440 -23.26 0.82 47.21
CA LEU A 440 -23.52 2.13 46.57
C LEU A 440 -24.12 3.25 47.41
N THR A 441 -23.32 4.30 47.66
CA THR A 441 -23.53 5.71 47.24
C THR A 441 -22.72 6.66 48.14
N MET A 442 -21.86 7.50 47.55
CA MET A 442 -21.37 8.77 48.13
C MET A 442 -21.20 9.72 46.93
N GLU A 443 -22.01 10.78 46.79
CA GLU A 443 -21.94 12.10 47.44
C GLU A 443 -20.63 12.85 47.11
N MET A 444 -20.66 13.94 46.33
CA MET A 444 -21.07 15.34 46.63
C MET A 444 -19.86 16.23 47.02
N GLN A 445 -19.85 17.45 46.47
CA GLN A 445 -19.25 18.69 46.99
C GLN A 445 -17.90 19.25 46.45
N MET A 446 -18.03 20.38 45.76
CA MET A 446 -17.08 21.51 45.67
C MET A 446 -17.40 22.56 46.76
N PRO A 447 -16.44 23.43 47.14
CA PRO A 447 -16.78 24.86 47.25
C PRO A 447 -15.75 25.84 46.65
N ILE A 448 -16.26 27.05 46.41
CA ILE A 448 -15.79 28.21 45.62
C ILE A 448 -15.13 29.27 46.56
N LEU A 449 -14.25 30.20 46.12
CA LEU A 449 -14.43 31.69 45.94
C LEU A 449 -13.07 32.50 46.04
N PRO A 450 -12.99 33.81 45.67
CA PRO A 450 -12.03 34.45 44.72
C PRO A 450 -11.25 35.67 45.33
N PRO A 451 -10.70 36.66 44.58
CA PRO A 451 -11.44 37.91 44.16
C PRO A 451 -10.94 38.59 42.84
N THR A 452 -11.80 39.19 41.98
CA THR A 452 -12.28 40.60 41.88
C THR A 452 -11.26 41.68 41.41
N ILE A 453 -11.63 42.41 40.33
CA ILE A 453 -11.58 43.89 40.08
C ILE A 453 -11.19 44.22 38.61
N SER A 454 -12.07 44.96 37.92
CA SER A 454 -11.87 45.72 36.66
C SER A 454 -11.88 47.25 37.00
N PRO A 455 -11.47 48.23 36.15
CA PRO A 455 -12.15 48.53 34.87
C PRO A 455 -11.36 49.19 33.70
N ALA A 456 -11.95 49.07 32.49
CA ALA A 456 -11.99 49.96 31.31
C ALA A 456 -10.72 50.25 30.47
N SER A 457 -10.68 49.77 29.21
CA SER A 457 -11.21 50.51 28.04
C SER A 457 -11.11 49.72 26.71
N SER A 458 -12.23 49.76 25.96
CA SER A 458 -12.44 49.48 24.52
C SER A 458 -12.15 48.09 23.94
N GLY A 459 -13.22 47.31 23.82
CA GLY A 459 -13.34 46.11 22.98
C GLY A 459 -14.44 45.21 23.53
N GLU A 460 -15.64 45.21 22.93
CA GLU A 460 -16.74 44.32 23.34
C GLU A 460 -16.32 42.83 23.29
N PRO A 461 -16.76 41.99 24.25
CA PRO A 461 -16.37 40.59 24.30
C PRO A 461 -16.99 39.76 23.15
N VAL A 462 -16.18 38.83 22.63
CA VAL A 462 -16.43 37.93 21.49
C VAL A 462 -17.73 37.14 21.63
N GLU A 463 -18.16 36.81 22.84
CA GLU A 463 -19.43 36.13 23.12
C GLU A 463 -20.64 36.90 22.54
N ILE A 464 -20.63 38.24 22.59
CA ILE A 464 -21.74 39.09 22.13
C ILE A 464 -21.74 39.18 20.59
N ARG A 465 -20.57 39.20 19.93
CA ARG A 465 -20.46 39.17 18.46
C ARG A 465 -20.74 37.79 17.87
N ARG A 466 -20.39 36.72 18.57
CA ARG A 466 -20.76 35.34 18.18
C ARG A 466 -22.28 35.18 18.15
N VAL A 467 -22.99 35.77 19.12
CA VAL A 467 -24.45 35.84 19.13
C VAL A 467 -25.01 36.68 17.97
N GLN A 468 -24.34 37.78 17.57
CA GLN A 468 -24.75 38.60 16.41
C GLN A 468 -24.45 37.94 15.04
N GLN A 469 -23.32 37.23 14.88
CA GLN A 469 -22.98 36.52 13.63
C GLN A 469 -23.86 35.27 13.44
N ILE A 470 -24.17 34.53 14.51
CA ILE A 470 -25.17 33.45 14.49
C ILE A 470 -26.56 34.01 14.12
N ALA A 471 -26.85 35.28 14.41
CA ALA A 471 -28.11 35.91 14.02
C ALA A 471 -28.21 36.23 12.52
N THR A 472 -27.08 36.45 11.83
CA THR A 472 -27.06 36.75 10.38
C THR A 472 -27.03 35.48 9.53
N TYR A 473 -26.27 34.46 9.95
CA TYR A 473 -26.18 33.17 9.27
C TYR A 473 -26.48 32.03 10.27
N PRO A 474 -27.76 31.74 10.54
CA PRO A 474 -28.16 30.73 11.53
C PRO A 474 -27.89 29.31 11.03
N PRO A 475 -27.81 28.32 11.95
CA PRO A 475 -27.78 26.91 11.58
C PRO A 475 -28.98 26.52 10.72
N ILE A 476 -28.72 25.83 9.62
CA ILE A 476 -29.68 25.43 8.59
C ILE A 476 -30.22 24.03 8.92
N PRO A 477 -31.55 23.84 9.10
CA PRO A 477 -32.14 22.51 9.19
C PRO A 477 -31.86 21.66 7.96
N ILE A 478 -31.62 20.35 8.12
CA ILE A 478 -31.26 19.47 6.99
C ILE A 478 -32.36 19.39 5.93
N GLU A 479 -33.62 19.57 6.33
CA GLU A 479 -34.79 19.59 5.45
C GLU A 479 -34.78 20.81 4.54
N GLU A 480 -34.24 21.93 5.01
CA GLU A 480 -34.17 23.21 4.29
C GLU A 480 -32.86 23.39 3.52
N PHE A 481 -31.87 22.51 3.75
CA PHE A 481 -30.53 22.65 3.19
C PHE A 481 -30.52 22.73 1.65
N SER A 482 -31.34 21.92 0.98
CA SER A 482 -31.43 21.96 -0.49
C SER A 482 -31.97 23.30 -1.00
N ALA A 483 -32.99 23.85 -0.34
CA ALA A 483 -33.59 25.13 -0.73
C ALA A 483 -32.62 26.29 -0.46
N ASN A 484 -31.93 26.28 0.68
CA ASN A 484 -30.90 27.27 0.98
C ASN A 484 -29.74 27.21 -0.02
N LEU A 485 -29.30 26.01 -0.42
CA LEU A 485 -28.23 25.84 -1.40
C LEU A 485 -28.60 26.41 -2.78
N GLU A 486 -29.82 26.16 -3.26
CA GLU A 486 -30.32 26.77 -4.51
C GLU A 486 -30.36 28.30 -4.41
N HIS A 487 -30.77 28.82 -3.25
CA HIS A 487 -30.77 30.25 -3.00
C HIS A 487 -29.37 30.88 -3.01
N LEU A 488 -28.37 30.19 -2.45
CA LEU A 488 -26.98 30.65 -2.45
C LEU A 488 -26.35 30.61 -3.85
N LYS A 489 -26.67 29.58 -4.64
CA LYS A 489 -26.17 29.40 -6.02
C LYS A 489 -26.83 30.33 -7.03
N ALA A 490 -28.00 30.88 -6.71
CA ALA A 490 -28.70 31.80 -7.59
C ALA A 490 -27.83 33.02 -7.98
N ALA A 491 -28.11 33.59 -9.15
CA ALA A 491 -27.36 34.72 -9.71
C ALA A 491 -25.84 34.46 -9.75
N ASP A 492 -25.44 33.32 -10.31
CA ASP A 492 -24.03 32.92 -10.48
C ASP A 492 -23.24 32.91 -9.15
N ASN A 493 -23.83 32.30 -8.12
CA ASN A 493 -23.26 32.21 -6.77
C ASN A 493 -23.05 33.57 -6.07
N TYR A 494 -23.76 34.63 -6.44
CA TYR A 494 -23.60 35.96 -5.83
C TYR A 494 -23.72 35.93 -4.30
N LYS A 495 -24.76 35.27 -3.77
CA LYS A 495 -24.96 35.14 -2.32
C LYS A 495 -23.94 34.23 -1.67
N PHE A 496 -23.51 33.17 -2.37
CA PHE A 496 -22.45 32.29 -1.92
C PHE A 496 -21.13 33.08 -1.72
N SER A 497 -20.78 33.93 -2.68
CA SER A 497 -19.60 34.80 -2.62
C SER A 497 -19.72 35.81 -1.50
N GLN A 498 -20.88 36.46 -1.35
CA GLN A 498 -21.14 37.41 -0.26
C GLN A 498 -21.02 36.75 1.12
N GLU A 499 -21.60 35.57 1.30
CA GLU A 499 -21.49 34.80 2.55
C GLU A 499 -20.03 34.44 2.83
N TYR A 500 -19.30 33.90 1.84
CA TYR A 500 -17.90 33.51 2.01
C TYR A 500 -16.98 34.69 2.32
N GLU A 501 -17.15 35.82 1.66
CA GLU A 501 -16.36 37.04 1.89
C GLU A 501 -16.65 37.68 3.26
N SER A 502 -17.84 37.45 3.82
CA SER A 502 -18.21 37.95 5.14
C SER A 502 -17.62 37.15 6.31
N ILE A 503 -16.94 36.03 6.04
CA ILE A 503 -16.32 35.20 7.09
C ILE A 503 -15.15 35.96 7.72
N ASP A 504 -15.38 36.46 8.93
CA ASP A 504 -14.39 37.16 9.74
C ASP A 504 -14.42 36.61 11.17
N PRO A 505 -13.31 36.02 11.68
CA PRO A 505 -13.22 35.59 13.07
C PRO A 505 -13.25 36.77 14.06
N GLY A 506 -13.06 38.02 13.60
CA GLY A 506 -13.25 39.23 14.41
C GLY A 506 -12.14 39.49 15.45
N GLU A 507 -11.03 38.74 15.38
CA GLU A 507 -9.90 38.80 16.29
C GLU A 507 -8.59 39.08 15.51
N GLN A 508 -7.63 39.72 16.18
CA GLN A 508 -6.26 39.86 15.66
C GLN A 508 -5.38 38.77 16.26
N PHE A 509 -4.66 38.06 15.39
CA PHE A 509 -3.78 36.97 15.80
C PHE A 509 -2.31 37.36 15.64
N SER A 510 -1.44 36.81 16.48
CA SER A 510 0.01 36.89 16.32
C SER A 510 0.56 35.63 15.65
N TRP A 511 1.69 35.76 14.96
CA TRP A 511 2.41 34.65 14.31
C TRP A 511 3.92 34.84 14.42
N GLU A 512 4.36 35.30 15.59
CA GLU A 512 5.75 35.69 15.86
C GLU A 512 6.70 34.50 15.74
N ASN A 513 6.27 33.30 16.18
CA ASN A 513 7.09 32.09 16.05
C ASN A 513 7.30 31.72 14.57
N SER A 514 6.31 31.92 13.70
CA SER A 514 6.45 31.67 12.26
C SER A 514 7.37 32.67 11.56
N LYS A 515 7.56 33.87 12.12
CA LYS A 515 8.43 34.93 11.58
C LYS A 515 9.89 34.81 12.00
N LEU A 516 10.20 34.06 13.06
CA LEU A 516 11.58 33.88 13.53
C LEU A 516 12.49 33.40 12.40
N GLU A 517 13.69 33.96 12.29
CA GLU A 517 14.62 33.69 11.18
C GLU A 517 14.93 32.19 11.05
N CYS A 518 15.09 31.50 12.19
CA CYS A 518 15.30 30.04 12.23
C CYS A 518 14.10 29.20 11.77
N ASN A 519 12.90 29.78 11.72
CA ASN A 519 11.65 29.09 11.40
C ASN A 519 11.12 29.41 10.00
N LYS A 520 11.58 30.49 9.36
CA LYS A 520 11.13 30.89 8.01
C LYS A 520 11.28 29.76 6.99
N THR A 521 12.39 29.03 7.03
CA THR A 521 12.69 27.89 6.12
C THR A 521 11.85 26.65 6.41
N LYS A 522 11.12 26.61 7.54
CA LYS A 522 10.18 25.53 7.90
C LYS A 522 8.79 25.78 7.32
N ASN A 523 8.52 26.94 6.73
CA ASN A 523 7.24 27.28 6.09
C ASN A 523 7.30 27.00 4.59
N ARG A 524 6.43 26.14 4.08
CA ARG A 524 6.34 25.85 2.63
C ARG A 524 5.92 27.08 1.83
N TYR A 525 5.07 27.91 2.43
CA TYR A 525 4.61 29.16 1.86
C TYR A 525 4.78 30.27 2.90
N ALA A 526 5.52 31.33 2.56
CA ALA A 526 5.81 32.42 3.49
C ALA A 526 4.53 33.18 3.94
N ASN A 527 3.48 33.16 3.12
CA ASN A 527 2.19 33.78 3.40
C ASN A 527 1.19 32.83 4.10
N VAL A 528 1.58 31.60 4.44
CA VAL A 528 0.76 30.66 5.21
C VAL A 528 1.51 30.28 6.48
N VAL A 529 1.13 30.90 7.58
CA VAL A 529 1.80 30.83 8.89
C VAL A 529 0.95 30.08 9.91
N ALA A 530 1.50 29.83 11.09
CA ALA A 530 0.76 29.26 12.22
C ALA A 530 0.53 30.34 13.28
N TYR A 531 -0.73 30.57 13.67
CA TYR A 531 -1.05 31.50 14.75
C TYR A 531 -0.50 30.99 16.09
N ASP A 532 0.06 31.90 16.90
CA ASP A 532 0.80 31.51 18.10
C ASP A 532 -0.08 30.85 19.18
N HIS A 533 -1.34 31.26 19.29
CA HIS A 533 -2.24 30.79 20.36
C HIS A 533 -2.74 29.35 20.15
N SER A 534 -2.80 28.88 18.90
CA SER A 534 -3.33 27.57 18.51
C SER A 534 -2.28 26.66 17.89
N ARG A 535 -1.03 27.13 17.69
CA ARG A 535 0.02 26.33 17.05
C ARG A 535 0.33 25.09 17.87
N VAL A 536 0.73 24.02 17.18
CA VAL A 536 1.32 22.86 17.84
C VAL A 536 2.73 23.24 18.33
N ILE A 537 2.98 23.01 19.61
CA ILE A 537 4.27 23.31 20.24
C ILE A 537 5.00 21.99 20.45
N LEU A 538 6.11 21.80 19.76
CA LEU A 538 6.94 20.62 19.94
C LEU A 538 7.83 20.77 21.18
N ARG A 539 8.21 19.65 21.80
CA ARG A 539 9.15 19.68 22.93
C ARG A 539 10.47 20.31 22.49
N ARG A 540 10.99 21.25 23.27
CA ARG A 540 12.27 21.90 22.96
C ARG A 540 13.41 20.89 23.02
N ILE A 541 14.29 20.98 22.03
CA ILE A 541 15.56 20.25 22.02
C ILE A 541 16.64 21.24 22.45
N ASP A 542 17.38 20.88 23.49
CA ASP A 542 18.43 21.72 24.04
C ASP A 542 19.44 22.11 22.96
N SER A 543 19.89 23.36 23.01
CA SER A 543 20.86 23.93 22.05
C SER A 543 20.37 24.08 20.61
N ILE A 544 19.09 23.78 20.29
CA ILE A 544 18.50 24.00 18.96
C ILE A 544 17.40 25.05 19.04
N MET A 545 17.70 26.26 18.58
CA MET A 545 16.74 27.36 18.49
C MET A 545 15.65 27.05 17.47
N GLY A 546 14.38 27.34 17.80
CA GLY A 546 13.23 27.05 16.93
C GLY A 546 12.86 25.57 16.82
N SER A 547 13.40 24.72 17.71
CA SER A 547 13.04 23.29 17.78
C SER A 547 11.61 23.04 18.28
N ASP A 548 10.96 24.02 18.90
CA ASP A 548 9.55 23.93 19.32
C ASP A 548 8.54 24.31 18.22
N TYR A 549 9.03 24.66 17.03
CA TYR A 549 8.20 25.15 15.94
C TYR A 549 7.97 24.10 14.85
N ILE A 550 6.70 23.95 14.49
CA ILE A 550 6.21 23.32 13.26
C ILE A 550 5.02 24.16 12.75
N ASN A 551 4.86 24.27 11.42
CA ASN A 551 3.74 25.00 10.82
C ASN A 551 2.46 24.15 10.86
N ALA A 552 1.86 24.09 12.04
CA ALA A 552 0.63 23.33 12.32
C ALA A 552 -0.18 24.02 13.43
N ASN A 553 -1.50 23.92 13.37
CA ASN A 553 -2.42 24.43 14.39
C ASN A 553 -3.43 23.35 14.79
N TYR A 554 -3.82 23.35 16.07
CA TYR A 554 -4.96 22.58 16.55
C TYR A 554 -6.25 23.22 16.04
N LEU A 555 -7.14 22.39 15.51
CA LEU A 555 -8.45 22.79 15.04
C LEU A 555 -9.54 22.02 15.78
N ASP A 556 -10.62 22.72 16.09
CA ASP A 556 -11.78 22.14 16.77
C ASP A 556 -12.65 21.36 15.79
N GLY A 557 -13.27 20.31 16.31
CA GLY A 557 -14.36 19.60 15.65
C GLY A 557 -15.69 19.93 16.29
N TYR A 558 -16.72 19.22 15.87
CA TYR A 558 -18.03 19.36 16.50
C TYR A 558 -18.02 18.79 17.93
N ARG A 559 -18.22 19.66 18.93
CA ARG A 559 -18.19 19.33 20.37
C ARG A 559 -16.91 18.63 20.84
N LYS A 560 -15.79 18.84 20.14
CA LYS A 560 -14.48 18.26 20.47
C LYS A 560 -13.39 19.29 20.21
N GLN A 561 -12.82 19.84 21.27
CA GLN A 561 -11.68 20.74 21.17
C GLN A 561 -10.44 19.97 20.68
N HIS A 562 -9.61 20.63 19.87
CA HIS A 562 -8.37 20.07 19.33
C HIS A 562 -8.58 18.70 18.65
N ALA A 563 -9.71 18.51 17.99
CA ALA A 563 -10.04 17.26 17.31
C ALA A 563 -9.10 16.96 16.14
N TYR A 564 -8.50 17.99 15.56
CA TYR A 564 -7.61 17.88 14.41
C TYR A 564 -6.33 18.70 14.61
N ILE A 565 -5.31 18.35 13.85
CA ILE A 565 -4.14 19.19 13.61
C ILE A 565 -4.08 19.49 12.12
N ALA A 566 -4.28 20.76 11.75
CA ALA A 566 -4.09 21.21 10.37
C ALA A 566 -2.65 21.65 10.16
N THR A 567 -1.97 21.04 9.19
CA THR A 567 -0.54 21.30 8.92
C THR A 567 -0.25 21.36 7.43
N GLN A 568 0.85 22.01 7.05
CA GLN A 568 1.36 21.97 5.68
C GLN A 568 1.84 20.57 5.29
N GLY A 569 1.97 20.33 3.98
CA GLY A 569 2.73 19.19 3.46
C GLY A 569 4.19 19.29 3.91
N PRO A 570 4.75 18.31 4.63
CA PRO A 570 6.10 18.41 5.19
C PRO A 570 7.15 18.68 4.13
N LEU A 571 8.11 19.56 4.43
CA LEU A 571 9.32 19.81 3.62
C LEU A 571 10.45 18.85 4.05
N PRO A 572 11.45 18.59 3.20
CA PRO A 572 12.56 17.70 3.54
C PRO A 572 13.27 18.06 4.86
N ASN A 573 13.48 19.35 5.13
CA ASN A 573 14.07 19.85 6.37
C ASN A 573 13.12 19.83 7.59
N THR A 574 11.87 19.40 7.42
CA THR A 574 10.84 19.34 8.48
C THR A 574 10.23 17.94 8.66
N PHE A 575 10.70 16.92 7.94
CA PHE A 575 10.20 15.55 8.10
C PHE A 575 10.36 15.04 9.53
N ALA A 576 11.51 15.31 10.17
CA ALA A 576 11.76 14.95 11.56
C ALA A 576 10.79 15.66 12.52
N ASP A 577 10.55 16.96 12.32
CA ASP A 577 9.59 17.74 13.12
C ASP A 577 8.16 17.19 12.96
N PHE A 578 7.77 16.81 11.74
CA PHE A 578 6.44 16.25 11.46
C PHE A 578 6.20 14.89 12.14
N TRP A 579 7.13 13.94 12.04
CA TRP A 579 6.99 12.67 12.73
C TRP A 579 7.07 12.81 14.25
N ARG A 580 7.87 13.76 14.74
CA ARG A 580 7.92 14.10 16.16
C ARG A 580 6.62 14.68 16.66
N MET A 581 5.98 15.55 15.87
CA MET A 581 4.62 16.04 16.16
C MET A 581 3.63 14.89 16.30
N ILE A 582 3.62 13.94 15.35
CA ILE A 582 2.70 12.79 15.38
C ILE A 582 2.89 11.98 16.67
N TRP A 583 4.13 11.75 17.08
CA TRP A 583 4.41 11.05 18.33
C TRP A 583 4.00 11.85 19.57
N GLU A 584 4.45 13.10 19.69
CA GLU A 584 4.22 13.93 20.89
C GLU A 584 2.73 14.21 21.11
N THR A 585 1.95 14.33 20.02
CA THR A 585 0.49 14.51 20.09
C THR A 585 -0.29 13.20 20.19
N ASN A 586 0.43 12.06 20.19
CA ASN A 586 -0.13 10.72 20.19
C ASN A 586 -1.14 10.47 19.04
N SER A 587 -0.99 11.19 17.93
CA SER A 587 -1.89 11.09 16.77
C SER A 587 -1.79 9.70 16.14
N THR A 588 -2.92 9.04 15.89
CA THR A 588 -2.95 7.69 15.29
C THR A 588 -3.35 7.69 13.82
N CYS A 589 -3.80 8.83 13.30
CA CYS A 589 -4.28 8.95 11.92
C CYS A 589 -3.73 10.22 11.26
N ILE A 590 -3.25 10.04 10.02
CA ILE A 590 -2.83 11.10 9.12
C ILE A 590 -3.75 11.08 7.90
N VAL A 591 -4.28 12.23 7.52
CA VAL A 591 -5.11 12.44 6.33
C VAL A 591 -4.36 13.34 5.37
N MET A 592 -3.94 12.78 4.23
CA MET A 592 -3.25 13.49 3.16
C MET A 592 -4.23 13.81 2.03
N MET A 593 -4.49 15.10 1.81
CA MET A 593 -5.50 15.62 0.88
C MET A 593 -4.92 16.04 -0.48
N THR A 594 -3.79 15.45 -0.89
CA THR A 594 -3.08 15.82 -2.13
C THR A 594 -2.28 14.64 -2.68
N LYS A 595 -2.02 14.64 -4.00
CA LYS A 595 -0.90 13.88 -4.57
C LYS A 595 0.42 14.56 -4.22
N LEU A 596 1.53 13.85 -4.38
CA LEU A 596 2.87 14.44 -4.24
C LEU A 596 3.09 15.53 -5.30
N GLU A 597 2.65 15.26 -6.52
CA GLU A 597 2.80 16.14 -7.67
C GLU A 597 1.49 16.26 -8.45
N GLU A 598 1.17 17.48 -8.87
CA GLU A 598 -0.01 17.82 -9.67
C GLU A 598 0.43 18.74 -10.81
N ARG A 599 0.23 18.32 -12.08
CA ARG A 599 0.69 19.04 -13.29
C ARG A 599 2.16 19.47 -13.26
N ASN A 600 3.04 18.54 -12.91
CA ASN A 600 4.48 18.78 -12.77
C ASN A 600 4.84 19.82 -11.69
N ARG A 601 3.92 20.12 -10.76
CA ARG A 601 4.18 20.96 -9.59
C ARG A 601 4.12 20.12 -8.33
N LEU A 602 5.23 20.11 -7.62
CA LEU A 602 5.34 19.47 -6.31
C LEU A 602 4.40 20.16 -5.32
N LYS A 603 3.46 19.39 -4.76
CA LYS A 603 2.50 19.83 -3.74
C LYS A 603 2.93 19.41 -2.34
N CYS A 604 3.52 18.23 -2.23
CA CYS A 604 4.03 17.67 -0.99
C CYS A 604 5.22 16.77 -1.33
N ASP A 605 6.25 16.82 -0.51
CA ASP A 605 7.36 15.88 -0.58
C ASP A 605 6.96 14.55 0.08
N GLN A 606 7.57 13.46 -0.33
CA GLN A 606 7.31 12.16 0.28
C GLN A 606 8.03 12.08 1.63
N TYR A 607 7.26 12.16 2.72
CA TYR A 607 7.79 12.12 4.10
C TYR A 607 7.69 10.72 4.73
N TRP A 608 7.44 9.68 3.94
CA TRP A 608 7.28 8.31 4.40
C TRP A 608 8.11 7.34 3.56
N PRO A 609 8.48 6.17 4.10
CA PRO A 609 9.24 5.17 3.34
C PRO A 609 8.39 4.52 2.24
N SER A 610 8.95 4.38 1.04
CA SER A 610 8.31 3.59 -0.04
C SER A 610 8.26 2.09 0.26
N ARG A 611 9.20 1.59 1.09
CA ARG A 611 9.28 0.21 1.57
C ARG A 611 10.14 0.15 2.83
N GLY A 612 9.86 -0.79 3.73
CA GLY A 612 10.68 -1.02 4.92
C GLY A 612 10.62 0.13 5.93
N THR A 613 11.76 0.46 6.53
CA THR A 613 11.88 1.45 7.61
C THR A 613 12.79 2.60 7.20
N GLU A 614 12.34 3.84 7.38
CA GLU A 614 13.17 5.05 7.31
C GLU A 614 13.21 5.75 8.67
N THR A 615 14.28 6.49 8.94
CA THR A 615 14.45 7.23 10.20
C THR A 615 14.37 8.72 9.93
N TYR A 616 13.46 9.41 10.60
CA TYR A 616 13.29 10.85 10.53
C TYR A 616 13.59 11.46 11.91
N GLY A 617 14.77 12.05 12.06
CA GLY A 617 15.27 12.47 13.37
C GLY A 617 15.47 11.26 14.29
N SER A 618 14.78 11.23 15.43
CA SER A 618 14.84 10.13 16.40
C SER A 618 13.72 9.08 16.24
N ILE A 619 12.83 9.26 15.26
CA ILE A 619 11.67 8.39 15.04
C ILE A 619 11.92 7.51 13.82
N GLN A 620 11.86 6.20 14.04
CA GLN A 620 11.82 5.20 12.99
C GLN A 620 10.38 5.00 12.55
N VAL A 621 10.14 5.04 11.24
CA VAL A 621 8.84 4.84 10.62
C VAL A 621 8.96 3.65 9.69
N THR A 622 8.19 2.61 9.97
CA THR A 622 8.15 1.37 9.18
C THR A 622 6.84 1.27 8.44
N LEU A 623 6.86 1.16 7.10
CA LEU A 623 5.68 0.82 6.31
C LEU A 623 5.37 -0.67 6.50
N THR A 624 4.25 -0.98 7.13
CA THR A 624 3.82 -2.35 7.43
C THR A 624 2.77 -2.87 6.47
N ASP A 625 1.93 -2.00 5.92
CA ASP A 625 0.87 -2.38 4.98
C ASP A 625 0.52 -1.24 4.03
N PHE A 626 0.10 -1.57 2.82
CA PHE A 626 -0.30 -0.61 1.79
C PHE A 626 -1.46 -1.13 0.95
N ILE A 627 -2.54 -0.35 0.92
CA ILE A 627 -3.74 -0.63 0.14
C ILE A 627 -3.97 0.55 -0.79
N GLU A 628 -4.01 0.29 -2.09
CA GLU A 628 -4.34 1.29 -3.11
C GLU A 628 -5.74 1.04 -3.67
N LEU A 629 -6.56 2.09 -3.69
CA LEU A 629 -7.92 2.07 -4.23
C LEU A 629 -8.05 3.18 -5.28
N ALA A 630 -9.18 3.18 -5.99
CA ALA A 630 -9.39 4.09 -7.12
C ALA A 630 -9.28 5.59 -6.77
N SER A 631 -9.72 5.98 -5.56
CA SER A 631 -9.81 7.40 -5.17
C SER A 631 -8.95 7.78 -3.95
N TYR A 632 -8.36 6.80 -3.29
CA TYR A 632 -7.48 7.01 -2.14
C TYR A 632 -6.58 5.79 -1.92
N SER A 633 -5.53 5.96 -1.12
CA SER A 633 -4.70 4.86 -0.63
C SER A 633 -4.58 4.93 0.89
N ILE A 634 -4.33 3.78 1.52
CA ILE A 634 -4.12 3.67 2.96
C ILE A 634 -2.77 3.00 3.17
N ARG A 635 -1.90 3.67 3.92
CA ARG A 635 -0.63 3.12 4.44
C ARG A 635 -0.78 2.89 5.93
N THR A 636 -0.27 1.77 6.41
CA THR A 636 -0.13 1.51 7.83
C THR A 636 1.34 1.62 8.17
N PHE A 637 1.66 2.48 9.13
CA PHE A 637 3.00 2.64 9.64
C PHE A 637 3.09 2.14 11.07
N THR A 638 4.21 1.54 11.43
CA THR A 638 4.62 1.40 12.83
C THR A 638 5.72 2.41 13.11
N ILE A 639 5.52 3.27 14.09
CA ILE A 639 6.52 4.25 14.52
C ILE A 639 7.15 3.83 15.86
N ALA A 640 8.44 4.08 16.01
CA ALA A 640 9.21 3.85 17.23
C ALA A 640 10.15 5.02 17.46
N TRP A 641 10.16 5.58 18.67
CA TRP A 641 11.13 6.62 19.05
C TRP A 641 12.29 5.96 19.78
N ALA A 642 13.51 6.18 19.30
CA ALA A 642 14.73 5.78 20.00
C ALA A 642 14.71 6.22 21.48
N GLY A 643 14.92 5.27 22.39
CA GLY A 643 14.85 5.50 23.85
C GLY A 643 13.48 5.28 24.47
N HIS A 644 12.42 5.07 23.68
CA HIS A 644 11.11 4.66 24.16
C HIS A 644 10.86 3.17 23.83
N PRO A 645 10.29 2.39 24.78
CA PRO A 645 10.01 0.97 24.55
C PRO A 645 8.74 0.74 23.72
N GLU A 646 7.87 1.75 23.63
CA GLU A 646 6.59 1.64 22.94
C GLU A 646 6.75 1.73 21.41
N LYS A 647 5.86 1.05 20.69
CA LYS A 647 5.68 1.22 19.25
C LYS A 647 4.22 1.61 19.02
N ARG A 648 3.98 2.52 18.09
CA ARG A 648 2.63 3.02 17.80
C ARG A 648 2.27 2.77 16.34
N GLU A 649 1.05 2.34 16.10
CA GLU A 649 0.52 2.17 14.75
C GLU A 649 -0.12 3.48 14.28
N ILE A 650 0.19 3.88 13.04
CA ILE A 650 -0.32 5.10 12.41
C ILE A 650 -0.99 4.73 11.08
N ARG A 651 -2.24 5.15 10.90
CA ARG A 651 -2.99 5.01 9.65
C ARG A 651 -2.84 6.27 8.82
N HIS A 652 -2.18 6.19 7.68
CA HIS A 652 -2.04 7.29 6.74
C HIS A 652 -2.98 7.10 5.55
N CYS A 653 -4.02 7.91 5.49
CA CYS A 653 -5.07 7.88 4.49
C CYS A 653 -4.84 9.01 3.48
N GLN A 654 -4.50 8.69 2.24
CA GLN A 654 -4.24 9.66 1.19
C GLN A 654 -5.34 9.69 0.15
N PHE A 655 -6.04 10.81 0.02
CA PHE A 655 -7.02 11.03 -1.04
C PHE A 655 -6.32 11.45 -2.34
N THR A 656 -6.50 10.67 -3.41
CA THR A 656 -5.80 10.82 -4.70
C THR A 656 -6.71 11.26 -5.84
N ALA A 657 -8.02 11.35 -5.63
CA ALA A 657 -8.99 11.75 -6.65
C ALA A 657 -9.29 13.26 -6.71
N TRP A 658 -8.69 14.10 -5.87
CA TRP A 658 -8.90 15.55 -5.96
C TRP A 658 -8.28 16.09 -7.25
N PRO A 659 -9.03 16.82 -8.10
CA PRO A 659 -8.52 17.32 -9.37
C PRO A 659 -7.47 18.44 -9.18
N ASP A 660 -6.60 18.58 -10.18
CA ASP A 660 -5.56 19.62 -10.19
C ASP A 660 -6.13 21.05 -10.26
N HIS A 661 -7.35 21.20 -10.78
CA HIS A 661 -8.10 22.45 -10.85
C HIS A 661 -9.49 22.28 -10.27
N GLY A 662 -9.93 23.27 -9.51
CA GLY A 662 -11.29 23.35 -8.97
C GLY A 662 -11.57 22.35 -7.84
N ILE A 663 -12.86 22.03 -7.73
CA ILE A 663 -13.41 21.11 -6.74
C ILE A 663 -13.72 19.76 -7.39
N LEU A 664 -14.05 18.77 -6.56
CA LEU A 664 -14.60 17.51 -7.04
C LEU A 664 -15.94 17.75 -7.75
N GLU A 665 -16.11 17.17 -8.93
CA GLU A 665 -17.39 17.21 -9.67
C GLU A 665 -18.51 16.52 -8.89
N HIS A 666 -18.18 15.44 -8.18
CA HIS A 666 -19.10 14.70 -7.31
C HIS A 666 -18.45 14.43 -5.94
N ALA A 667 -19.23 14.64 -4.87
CA ALA A 667 -18.75 14.46 -3.50
C ALA A 667 -18.65 12.98 -3.07
N THR A 668 -19.19 12.03 -3.83
CA THR A 668 -19.35 10.62 -3.43
C THR A 668 -18.04 9.96 -3.01
N SER A 669 -16.99 10.05 -3.83
CA SER A 669 -15.68 9.45 -3.53
C SER A 669 -15.06 10.05 -2.27
N PHE A 670 -15.27 11.35 -2.06
CA PHE A 670 -14.78 12.05 -0.89
C PHE A 670 -15.53 11.70 0.39
N LEU A 671 -16.87 11.60 0.34
CA LEU A 671 -17.68 11.17 1.48
C LEU A 671 -17.36 9.72 1.87
N MET A 672 -17.12 8.85 0.90
CA MET A 672 -16.66 7.47 1.16
C MET A 672 -15.29 7.46 1.83
N PHE A 673 -14.38 8.35 1.40
CA PHE A 673 -13.08 8.52 2.06
C PHE A 673 -13.21 9.03 3.49
N VAL A 674 -14.02 10.06 3.76
CA VAL A 674 -14.28 10.58 5.12
C VAL A 674 -14.83 9.46 6.03
N ARG A 675 -15.84 8.71 5.57
CA ARG A 675 -16.38 7.55 6.31
C ARG A 675 -15.31 6.50 6.59
N ARG A 676 -14.45 6.22 5.62
CA ARG A 676 -13.36 5.25 5.78
C ARG A 676 -12.36 5.72 6.84
N VAL A 677 -11.94 6.98 6.81
CA VAL A 677 -11.05 7.57 7.82
C VAL A 677 -11.66 7.45 9.21
N LYS A 678 -12.94 7.83 9.38
CA LYS A 678 -13.65 7.71 10.67
C LYS A 678 -13.75 6.27 11.16
N SER A 679 -13.93 5.30 10.26
CA SER A 679 -13.96 3.87 10.65
C SER A 679 -12.61 3.33 11.14
N LEU A 680 -11.50 3.95 10.71
CA LEU A 680 -10.14 3.56 11.06
C LEU A 680 -9.62 4.32 12.29
N HIS A 681 -10.28 5.41 12.68
CA HIS A 681 -9.91 6.23 13.82
C HIS A 681 -10.77 5.85 15.06
N PRO A 682 -10.16 5.43 16.18
CA PRO A 682 -10.91 5.02 17.38
C PRO A 682 -11.78 6.15 17.95
N CYS A 683 -12.86 5.81 18.67
CA CYS A 683 -13.80 6.80 19.21
C CYS A 683 -13.20 7.69 20.33
N ASP A 684 -12.25 7.17 21.10
CA ASP A 684 -11.55 7.91 22.18
C ASP A 684 -10.24 8.58 21.72
N ALA A 685 -10.06 8.73 20.40
CA ALA A 685 -8.75 8.99 19.85
C ALA A 685 -8.32 10.47 19.86
N THR A 686 -7.01 10.60 19.83
CA THR A 686 -6.16 11.78 19.74
C THR A 686 -6.43 12.59 18.46
N PRO A 687 -5.84 13.79 18.31
CA PRO A 687 -6.12 14.63 17.14
C PRO A 687 -5.80 13.90 15.83
N ILE A 688 -6.66 14.06 14.81
CA ILE A 688 -6.35 13.59 13.45
C ILE A 688 -5.46 14.63 12.78
N VAL A 689 -4.28 14.22 12.30
CA VAL A 689 -3.40 15.11 11.54
C VAL A 689 -3.92 15.20 10.11
N VAL A 690 -4.28 16.38 9.63
CA VAL A 690 -4.80 16.61 8.29
C VAL A 690 -3.90 17.59 7.55
N HIS A 691 -3.42 17.22 6.37
CA HIS A 691 -2.57 18.08 5.56
C HIS A 691 -2.89 17.99 4.08
N CYS A 692 -2.54 19.05 3.34
CA CYS A 692 -2.51 19.05 1.89
C CYS A 692 -1.14 19.58 1.43
N SER A 693 -1.12 20.71 0.71
CA SER A 693 0.11 21.44 0.40
C SER A 693 0.36 22.54 1.44
N ALA A 694 -0.52 23.54 1.56
CA ALA A 694 -0.41 24.61 2.55
C ALA A 694 -1.09 24.29 3.90
N GLY A 695 -1.97 23.28 3.94
CA GLY A 695 -2.68 22.90 5.15
C GLY A 695 -3.89 23.77 5.50
N VAL A 696 -4.51 24.44 4.53
CA VAL A 696 -5.65 25.35 4.77
C VAL A 696 -6.85 25.08 3.84
N GLY A 697 -6.63 24.86 2.54
CA GLY A 697 -7.73 24.67 1.56
C GLY A 697 -8.44 23.32 1.66
N ARG A 698 -7.92 22.28 0.98
CA ARG A 698 -8.50 20.92 1.00
C ARG A 698 -8.53 20.32 2.41
N THR A 699 -7.59 20.74 3.25
CA THR A 699 -7.54 20.42 4.69
C THR A 699 -8.78 20.95 5.42
N GLY A 700 -9.12 22.23 5.24
CA GLY A 700 -10.33 22.82 5.81
C GLY A 700 -11.60 22.14 5.31
N CYS A 701 -11.68 21.82 4.01
CA CYS A 701 -12.83 21.08 3.46
C CYS A 701 -13.06 19.74 4.16
N PHE A 702 -11.99 18.96 4.41
CA PHE A 702 -12.11 17.69 5.12
C PHE A 702 -12.62 17.87 6.55
N ILE A 703 -12.04 18.81 7.29
CA ILE A 703 -12.37 19.04 8.71
C ILE A 703 -13.82 19.52 8.86
N VAL A 704 -14.25 20.49 8.06
CA VAL A 704 -15.62 21.02 8.10
C VAL A 704 -16.64 19.93 7.76
N ILE A 705 -16.40 19.15 6.70
CA ILE A 705 -17.33 18.09 6.29
C ILE A 705 -17.42 17.01 7.37
N ASP A 706 -16.29 16.59 7.94
CA ASP A 706 -16.27 15.59 9.00
C ASP A 706 -17.00 16.07 10.27
N ALA A 707 -16.73 17.30 10.72
CA ALA A 707 -17.38 17.90 11.87
C ALA A 707 -18.90 18.06 11.67
N LEU A 708 -19.33 18.49 10.48
CA LEU A 708 -20.75 18.68 10.17
C LEU A 708 -21.50 17.35 10.01
N ILE A 709 -20.85 16.30 9.51
CA ILE A 709 -21.42 14.95 9.50
C ILE A 709 -21.66 14.48 10.94
N GLU A 710 -20.74 14.76 11.87
CA GLU A 710 -20.98 14.48 13.30
C GLU A 710 -22.13 15.34 13.85
N ARG A 711 -22.19 16.64 13.55
CA ARG A 711 -23.30 17.52 13.96
C ARG A 711 -24.67 16.99 13.52
N LEU A 712 -24.78 16.53 12.27
CA LEU A 712 -26.01 15.96 11.72
C LEU A 712 -26.52 14.71 12.46
N LYS A 713 -25.65 13.97 13.15
CA LYS A 713 -26.07 12.84 13.97
C LYS A 713 -26.86 13.28 15.21
N TYR A 714 -26.50 14.44 15.79
CA TYR A 714 -27.05 14.93 17.05
C TYR A 714 -28.14 16.00 16.89
N GLU A 715 -27.93 16.98 16.00
CA GLU A 715 -28.77 18.19 15.95
C GLU A 715 -29.64 18.29 14.71
N LYS A 716 -29.42 17.46 13.67
CA LYS A 716 -30.12 17.55 12.37
C LYS A 716 -30.03 18.92 11.68
N THR A 717 -29.03 19.72 12.06
CA THR A 717 -28.75 21.04 11.47
C THR A 717 -27.31 21.10 10.93
N LEU A 718 -27.07 22.01 10.00
CA LEU A 718 -25.78 22.33 9.40
C LEU A 718 -25.44 23.79 9.66
N ASP A 719 -24.21 24.05 10.05
CA ASP A 719 -23.71 25.41 10.29
C ASP A 719 -22.32 25.54 9.69
N ILE A 720 -22.29 25.65 8.36
CA ILE A 720 -21.05 25.72 7.61
C ILE A 720 -20.34 27.04 7.90
N TYR A 721 -21.09 28.15 7.86
CA TYR A 721 -20.57 29.49 8.12
C TYR A 721 -19.94 29.62 9.51
N GLY A 722 -20.67 29.22 10.56
CA GLY A 722 -20.18 29.31 11.93
C GLY A 722 -18.98 28.40 12.19
N HIS A 723 -18.97 27.19 11.62
CA HIS A 723 -17.84 26.28 11.79
C HIS A 723 -16.59 26.77 11.02
N VAL A 724 -16.72 27.29 9.81
CA VAL A 724 -15.57 27.88 9.08
C VAL A 724 -15.04 29.12 9.80
N THR A 725 -15.92 29.97 10.34
CA THR A 725 -15.53 31.15 11.13
C THR A 725 -14.72 30.75 12.37
N LEU A 726 -15.14 29.68 13.07
CA LEU A 726 -14.36 29.09 14.16
C LEU A 726 -12.97 28.63 13.70
N LEU A 727 -12.88 27.89 12.58
CA LEU A 727 -11.60 27.39 12.09
C LEU A 727 -10.66 28.53 11.67
N ARG A 728 -11.18 29.63 11.10
CA ARG A 728 -10.40 30.83 10.72
C ARG A 728 -9.81 31.55 11.92
N ALA A 729 -10.40 31.42 13.11
CA ALA A 729 -9.79 31.93 14.32
C ALA A 729 -8.55 31.11 14.73
N GLN A 730 -8.48 29.84 14.31
CA GLN A 730 -7.44 28.92 14.71
C GLN A 730 -6.32 28.75 13.66
N ARG A 731 -6.58 28.92 12.35
CA ARG A 731 -5.56 28.85 11.29
C ARG A 731 -5.90 29.61 10.00
#